data_AF-A0A653D840-F1
#
_entry.id   AF-A0A653D840-F1
#
_cell.length_a   1.000
_cell.length_b   1.000
_cell.length_c   1.000
_cell.angle_alpha   90.00
_cell.angle_beta   90.00
_cell.angle_gamma   90.00
#
_symmetry.space_group_name_H-M   'P 1'
#
loop_
_entity.id
_entity.type
_entity.pdbx_description
1 polymer ?
#
loop_
_entity_poly.entity_id
_entity_poly.type
_entity_poly.pdbx_seq_one_letter_code
_entity_poly.pdbx_strand_id
1 'polypeptide(L)'
;MEGEEGAADGENFETDLDVPADEGDDDEIKEVEQMIEQAAEELQQVAEENQNLMQVLEEGEEEGEDGEQKPPAAAGDSAFKFDPEIDSAILKELDDAERQAKETANVIFQLKTRVGELAQKEKMTEEEAKELEAKNKELEQLMVDFEEKVKRIQQLIMQSNLFESMTPIQPMLQTRHKEDTLPQVLVCGITEENIPKIIVCDKKGTGTCKPKKQKTPRSPQTTATCTHRRPKSPIRQMAPMMSLMPQMPQMTQQPQMNMFAQKLNECICMQEKLAAENANLEGTRYELQGELMNKDQTVESLQRQLTGLQAELRMVCQENRALSQRLQQGSGAPCGPPCDTGSRPSSPQKQQKCGKGRGVCPADIESRLQEYSENTENLERQLRDMENEVRAMQEELTAVQRERAHLEHHRKMMCPPPPCYLPPCMPPPCMPPPCASVPPCMPMPCRSPPCVMPPPCTCDEDTGSSADQQVKEMKEQYNLLQDDFKSKLKEVGTLRAENQNLHAELEAERENLKVYQEKIRKLEDELKALLGDKGKGAGLKEQLMELEQQLAVAKQRFKDAQDELEELRLLVQDQQQQMDDYRNKYLETMQQVEEQRRQIDLMEMENQRVSEQVNLEIQRVKNQFQEKVQELMPLPDILKNTQMKLQEAQQMHLLAERNNESITRELNMYKEKLAALTNQLELAKSDEALGKAKRRTATKNRRLRAGAREYQRGES
;
A
#
# COMPACT_ATOMS: atom_id res chain seq x y z
N MET A 1 66.92 -46.60 12.14
CA MET A 1 66.27 -47.17 10.94
C MET A 1 64.87 -46.58 10.94
N GLU A 2 64.67 -45.27 10.70
CA GLU A 2 65.27 -44.36 9.69
C GLU A 2 64.78 -44.67 8.26
N GLY A 3 64.41 -43.61 7.54
CA GLY A 3 63.97 -43.64 6.14
C GLY A 3 62.45 -43.86 5.98
N GLU A 4 61.74 -43.14 5.10
CA GLU A 4 62.12 -41.98 4.28
C GLU A 4 60.91 -41.02 4.17
N GLU A 5 61.16 -39.71 4.22
CA GLU A 5 60.13 -38.69 3.94
C GLU A 5 60.11 -38.41 2.44
N GLY A 6 58.99 -38.69 1.79
CA GLY A 6 58.79 -38.40 0.37
C GLY A 6 58.40 -36.94 0.16
N ALA A 7 59.36 -36.07 -0.14
CA ALA A 7 59.08 -34.73 -0.63
C ALA A 7 58.35 -34.82 -1.99
N ALA A 8 57.28 -34.03 -2.14
CA ALA A 8 56.59 -33.84 -3.41
C ALA A 8 56.76 -32.39 -3.83
N ASP A 9 57.52 -32.16 -4.90
CA ASP A 9 57.76 -30.83 -5.44
C ASP A 9 56.45 -30.26 -6.02
N GLY A 10 55.91 -29.24 -5.36
CA GLY A 10 54.80 -28.45 -5.89
C GLY A 10 55.34 -27.41 -6.87
N GLU A 11 55.06 -27.57 -8.16
CA GLU A 11 55.40 -26.56 -9.17
C GLU A 11 54.55 -25.29 -8.96
N ASN A 12 55.17 -24.26 -8.39
CA ASN A 12 54.54 -22.93 -8.24
C ASN A 12 54.31 -22.33 -9.63
N PHE A 13 53.05 -22.30 -10.07
CA PHE A 13 52.64 -21.63 -11.30
C PHE A 13 52.32 -20.16 -11.00
N GLU A 14 53.37 -19.34 -10.84
CA GLU A 14 53.26 -17.89 -10.67
C GLU A 14 52.68 -17.27 -11.96
N THR A 15 51.38 -16.93 -11.92
CA THR A 15 50.74 -16.11 -12.95
C THR A 15 50.87 -14.64 -12.58
N ASP A 16 51.92 -13.99 -13.08
CA ASP A 16 52.05 -12.53 -13.07
C ASP A 16 50.90 -11.91 -13.89
N LEU A 17 49.82 -11.56 -13.20
CA LEU A 17 48.75 -10.70 -13.70
C LEU A 17 48.82 -9.38 -12.94
N ASP A 18 49.64 -8.46 -13.46
CA ASP A 18 49.66 -7.05 -13.06
C ASP A 18 48.28 -6.41 -13.34
N VAL A 19 47.34 -6.62 -12.42
CA VAL A 19 46.13 -5.79 -12.31
C VAL A 19 46.57 -4.48 -11.64
N PRO A 20 46.46 -3.32 -12.31
CA PRO A 20 46.76 -2.05 -11.65
C PRO A 20 45.80 -1.85 -10.48
N ALA A 21 46.34 -1.61 -9.28
CA ALA A 21 45.54 -1.19 -8.15
C ALA A 21 44.96 0.19 -8.46
N ASP A 22 43.63 0.28 -8.54
CA ASP A 22 42.93 1.53 -8.77
C ASP A 22 42.74 2.23 -7.42
N GLU A 23 43.74 3.00 -7.00
CA GLU A 23 43.79 3.71 -5.70
C GLU A 23 42.78 4.89 -5.60
N GLY A 24 41.63 4.81 -6.30
CA GLY A 24 40.62 5.86 -6.40
C GLY A 24 39.41 5.67 -5.48
N ASP A 25 38.88 4.44 -5.39
CA ASP A 25 37.59 4.17 -4.71
C ASP A 25 37.69 4.26 -3.17
N ASP A 26 38.89 4.12 -2.63
CA ASP A 26 39.18 4.09 -1.19
C ASP A 26 38.74 5.38 -0.46
N ASP A 27 38.74 6.54 -1.13
CA ASP A 27 38.34 7.82 -0.50
C ASP A 27 36.83 8.08 -0.56
N GLU A 28 36.10 7.58 -1.58
CA GLU A 28 34.63 7.62 -1.59
C GLU A 28 34.04 6.73 -0.49
N ILE A 29 34.64 5.56 -0.24
CA ILE A 29 34.25 4.67 0.86
C ILE A 29 34.38 5.37 2.23
N LYS A 30 35.47 6.11 2.46
CA LYS A 30 35.67 6.88 3.71
C LYS A 30 34.63 7.98 3.90
N GLU A 31 34.22 8.68 2.83
CA GLU A 31 33.18 9.72 2.91
C GLU A 31 31.80 9.10 3.26
N VAL A 32 31.51 7.90 2.74
CA VAL A 32 30.31 7.13 3.11
C VAL A 32 30.36 6.62 4.56
N GLU A 33 31.48 6.07 5.02
CA GLU A 33 31.64 5.67 6.44
C GLU A 33 31.45 6.87 7.38
N GLN A 34 32.02 8.03 7.04
CA GLN A 34 31.91 9.25 7.86
C GLN A 34 30.47 9.81 7.89
N MET A 35 29.71 9.71 6.80
CA MET A 35 28.28 10.03 6.80
C MET A 35 27.44 9.06 7.66
N ILE A 36 27.81 7.77 7.68
CA ILE A 36 27.13 6.76 8.52
C ILE A 36 27.41 7.02 10.02
N GLU A 37 28.66 7.37 10.37
CA GLU A 37 29.05 7.70 11.74
C GLU A 37 28.32 8.98 12.23
N GLN A 38 28.28 10.06 11.44
CA GLN A 38 27.54 11.27 11.79
C GLN A 38 26.03 11.00 11.94
N ALA A 39 25.42 10.22 11.04
CA ALA A 39 24.00 9.88 11.12
C ALA A 39 23.66 9.03 12.37
N ALA A 40 24.61 8.23 12.87
CA ALA A 40 24.46 7.50 14.12
C ALA A 40 24.55 8.41 15.35
N GLU A 41 25.46 9.40 15.36
CA GLU A 41 25.52 10.42 16.42
C GLU A 41 24.23 11.25 16.49
N GLU A 42 23.72 11.72 15.35
CA GLU A 42 22.47 12.49 15.29
C GLU A 42 21.26 11.66 15.78
N LEU A 43 21.18 10.38 15.43
CA LEU A 43 20.14 9.47 15.93
C LEU A 43 20.24 9.24 17.45
N GLN A 44 21.45 9.11 18.00
CA GLN A 44 21.62 8.96 19.44
C GLN A 44 21.26 10.26 20.19
N GLN A 45 21.64 11.43 19.66
CA GLN A 45 21.24 12.71 20.27
C GLN A 45 19.72 12.87 20.31
N VAL A 46 19.01 12.51 19.23
CA VAL A 46 17.54 12.53 19.21
C VAL A 46 16.92 11.52 20.20
N ALA A 47 17.56 10.37 20.43
CA ALA A 47 17.12 9.42 21.46
C ALA A 47 17.28 10.00 22.87
N GLU A 48 18.41 10.65 23.16
CA GLU A 48 18.67 11.29 24.45
C GLU A 48 17.74 12.51 24.68
N GLU A 49 17.46 13.33 23.65
CA GLU A 49 16.50 14.44 23.74
C GLU A 49 15.07 13.95 24.01
N ASN A 50 14.63 12.87 23.35
CA ASN A 50 13.32 12.26 23.62
C ASN A 50 13.24 11.63 25.03
N GLN A 51 14.32 11.03 25.52
CA GLN A 51 14.37 10.47 26.87
C GLN A 51 14.28 11.57 27.94
N ASN A 52 14.97 12.70 27.74
CA ASN A 52 14.82 13.89 28.60
C ASN A 52 13.39 14.45 28.54
N LEU A 53 12.75 14.48 27.36
CA LEU A 53 11.37 14.96 27.21
C LEU A 53 10.37 14.09 27.98
N MET A 54 10.51 12.77 27.92
CA MET A 54 9.72 11.83 28.73
C MET A 54 9.91 12.07 30.23
N GLN A 55 11.15 12.24 30.69
CA GLN A 55 11.45 12.46 32.11
C GLN A 55 10.85 13.79 32.63
N VAL A 56 10.83 14.84 31.81
CA VAL A 56 10.16 16.12 32.12
C VAL A 56 8.63 16.00 32.18
N LEU A 57 8.03 15.03 31.48
CA LEU A 57 6.60 14.74 31.58
C LEU A 57 6.28 13.90 32.83
N GLU A 58 7.10 12.92 33.18
CA GLU A 58 6.94 12.12 34.41
C GLU A 58 7.12 12.97 35.68
N GLU A 59 8.10 13.88 35.71
CA GLU A 59 8.28 14.85 36.83
C GLU A 59 7.13 15.89 36.92
N GLY A 60 6.21 15.93 35.95
CA GLY A 60 5.10 16.88 35.89
C GLY A 60 3.84 16.49 36.67
N GLU A 61 3.70 15.24 37.12
CA GLU A 61 2.42 14.72 37.66
C GLU A 61 2.35 14.53 39.20
N GLU A 62 3.45 14.65 39.96
CA GLU A 62 3.45 14.31 41.41
C GLU A 62 2.93 15.41 42.38
N GLU A 63 2.86 16.70 42.01
CA GLU A 63 2.34 17.76 42.92
C GLU A 63 0.83 18.04 42.71
N GLY A 64 -0.03 17.09 43.09
CA GLY A 64 -1.50 17.17 42.86
C GLY A 64 -2.46 16.68 43.95
N GLU A 65 -2.03 15.98 45.02
CA GLU A 65 -2.94 15.46 46.06
C GLU A 65 -3.33 16.52 47.12
N ASP A 66 -4.45 17.23 46.92
CA ASP A 66 -5.43 17.55 47.98
C ASP A 66 -6.67 18.28 47.39
N GLY A 67 -7.75 17.55 47.04
CA GLY A 67 -8.82 18.12 46.20
C GLY A 67 -10.14 17.35 46.12
N GLU A 68 -10.71 16.89 47.25
CA GLU A 68 -11.97 16.11 47.26
C GLU A 68 -13.21 16.92 46.76
N GLN A 69 -13.46 16.95 45.45
CA GLN A 69 -14.74 17.40 44.88
C GLN A 69 -15.31 16.43 43.85
N LYS A 70 -16.48 15.89 44.20
CA LYS A 70 -17.23 14.85 43.49
C LYS A 70 -18.18 15.44 42.43
N PRO A 71 -17.97 15.22 41.12
CA PRO A 71 -18.94 15.59 40.10
C PRO A 71 -20.18 14.68 40.11
N PRO A 72 -21.35 15.14 39.62
CA PRO A 72 -22.58 14.36 39.58
C PRO A 72 -22.55 13.30 38.46
N ALA A 73 -23.15 12.14 38.71
CA ALA A 73 -23.21 11.05 37.74
C ALA A 73 -24.12 11.39 36.54
N ALA A 74 -23.53 11.50 35.34
CA ALA A 74 -24.22 11.44 34.07
C ALA A 74 -24.04 10.03 33.48
N ALA A 75 -25.14 9.36 33.12
CA ALA A 75 -25.11 7.95 32.73
C ALA A 75 -24.67 7.74 31.28
N GLY A 76 -23.39 7.44 31.08
CA GLY A 76 -22.86 6.79 29.88
C GLY A 76 -22.43 5.36 30.22
N ASP A 77 -23.29 4.38 29.98
CA ASP A 77 -23.06 2.97 30.36
C ASP A 77 -22.10 2.29 29.35
N SER A 78 -20.81 2.60 29.47
CA SER A 78 -19.76 1.97 28.67
C SER A 78 -19.58 0.52 29.13
N ALA A 79 -20.04 -0.42 28.31
CA ALA A 79 -20.07 -1.85 28.63
C ALA A 79 -18.68 -2.54 28.66
N PHE A 80 -17.59 -1.79 28.49
CA PHE A 80 -16.22 -2.29 28.65
C PHE A 80 -15.71 -2.04 30.06
N LYS A 81 -15.75 -3.09 30.88
CA LYS A 81 -14.96 -3.16 32.11
C LYS A 81 -13.56 -3.63 31.77
N PHE A 82 -12.61 -2.70 31.76
CA PHE A 82 -11.19 -3.03 31.83
C PHE A 82 -10.89 -3.70 33.17
N ASP A 83 -9.98 -4.67 33.15
CA ASP A 83 -9.49 -5.37 34.34
C ASP A 83 -8.00 -5.03 34.50
N PRO A 84 -7.65 -4.04 35.34
CA PRO A 84 -6.31 -3.48 35.36
C PRO A 84 -5.24 -4.47 35.81
N GLU A 85 -5.62 -5.57 36.49
CA GLU A 85 -4.69 -6.66 36.81
C GLU A 85 -4.28 -7.44 35.54
N ILE A 86 -5.22 -7.63 34.60
CA ILE A 86 -4.96 -8.31 33.32
C ILE A 86 -4.18 -7.40 32.38
N ASP A 87 -4.57 -6.12 32.27
CA ASP A 87 -3.90 -5.16 31.40
C ASP A 87 -2.46 -4.90 31.87
N SER A 88 -2.22 -4.79 33.19
CA SER A 88 -0.87 -4.69 33.77
C SER A 88 -0.03 -5.95 33.50
N ALA A 89 -0.63 -7.14 33.55
CA ALA A 89 0.06 -8.39 33.21
C ALA A 89 0.41 -8.50 31.72
N ILE A 90 -0.45 -7.99 30.82
CA ILE A 90 -0.18 -7.93 29.37
C ILE A 90 0.97 -6.96 29.08
N LEU A 91 0.91 -5.74 29.63
CA LEU A 91 1.97 -4.73 29.46
C LEU A 91 3.33 -5.26 29.95
N LYS A 92 3.37 -5.88 31.13
CA LYS A 92 4.61 -6.42 31.68
C LYS A 92 5.23 -7.54 30.83
N GLU A 93 4.42 -8.46 30.28
CA GLU A 93 4.95 -9.50 29.39
C GLU A 93 5.36 -8.94 28.02
N LEU A 94 4.78 -7.81 27.58
CA LEU A 94 5.25 -7.06 26.41
C LEU A 94 6.62 -6.40 26.70
N ASP A 95 6.81 -5.73 27.83
CA ASP A 95 8.10 -5.14 28.25
C ASP A 95 9.20 -6.21 28.38
N ASP A 96 8.88 -7.33 29.02
CA ASP A 96 9.81 -8.45 29.18
C ASP A 96 10.08 -9.17 27.84
N ALA A 97 9.16 -9.11 26.86
CA ALA A 97 9.41 -9.58 25.49
C ALA A 97 10.24 -8.59 24.66
N GLU A 98 10.03 -7.28 24.81
CA GLU A 98 10.80 -6.24 24.13
C GLU A 98 12.27 -6.23 24.59
N ARG A 99 12.51 -6.37 25.91
CA ARG A 99 13.87 -6.51 26.47
C ARG A 99 14.59 -7.72 25.88
N GLN A 100 13.92 -8.86 25.79
CA GLN A 100 14.48 -10.06 25.19
C GLN A 100 14.68 -9.90 23.67
N ALA A 101 13.81 -9.20 22.95
CA ALA A 101 14.03 -8.90 21.54
C ALA A 101 15.29 -8.05 21.31
N LYS A 102 15.58 -7.09 22.19
CA LYS A 102 16.82 -6.30 22.21
C LYS A 102 18.05 -7.17 22.50
N GLU A 103 17.96 -8.10 23.44
CA GLU A 103 19.03 -9.08 23.74
C GLU A 103 19.31 -10.01 22.54
N THR A 104 18.26 -10.60 21.95
CA THR A 104 18.38 -11.45 20.75
C THR A 104 18.95 -10.68 19.55
N ALA A 105 18.53 -9.42 19.33
CA ALA A 105 19.08 -8.58 18.27
C ALA A 105 20.59 -8.32 18.45
N ASN A 106 21.05 -8.14 19.69
CA ASN A 106 22.49 -8.00 19.99
C ASN A 106 23.26 -9.30 19.70
N VAL A 107 22.72 -10.47 20.05
CA VAL A 107 23.32 -11.77 19.71
C VAL A 107 23.37 -11.99 18.19
N ILE A 108 22.32 -11.63 17.45
CA ILE A 108 22.31 -11.66 15.97
C ILE A 108 23.35 -10.71 15.38
N PHE A 109 23.50 -9.50 15.93
CA PHE A 109 24.51 -8.53 15.48
C PHE A 109 25.93 -9.07 15.70
N GLN A 110 26.23 -9.60 16.89
CA GLN A 110 27.52 -10.24 17.20
C GLN A 110 27.81 -11.40 16.25
N LEU A 111 26.83 -12.28 16.01
CA LEU A 111 26.94 -13.38 15.03
C LEU A 111 27.24 -12.85 13.62
N LYS A 112 26.50 -11.85 13.14
CA LYS A 112 26.68 -11.27 11.81
C LYS A 112 28.08 -10.68 11.63
N THR A 113 28.55 -9.90 12.60
CA THR A 113 29.90 -9.31 12.60
C THR A 113 30.97 -10.41 12.61
N ARG A 114 30.84 -11.42 13.48
CA ARG A 114 31.79 -12.52 13.59
C ARG A 114 31.84 -13.40 12.34
N VAL A 115 30.70 -13.66 11.69
CA VAL A 115 30.63 -14.33 10.38
C VAL A 115 31.33 -13.49 9.31
N GLY A 116 31.16 -12.16 9.32
CA GLY A 116 31.87 -11.25 8.41
C GLY A 116 33.39 -11.31 8.57
N GLU A 117 33.90 -11.20 9.80
CA GLU A 117 35.33 -11.36 10.11
C GLU A 117 35.89 -12.70 9.63
N LEU A 118 35.14 -13.79 9.83
CA LEU A 118 35.59 -15.14 9.46
C LEU A 118 35.50 -15.39 7.96
N ALA A 119 34.56 -14.76 7.25
CA ALA A 119 34.46 -14.83 5.79
C ALA A 119 35.65 -14.12 5.09
N GLN A 120 36.29 -13.16 5.76
CA GLN A 120 37.52 -12.52 5.27
C GLN A 120 38.79 -13.37 5.51
N LYS A 121 38.71 -14.45 6.29
CA LYS A 121 39.85 -15.34 6.56
C LYS A 121 39.88 -16.50 5.58
N GLU A 122 41.00 -16.66 4.88
CA GLU A 122 41.26 -17.77 3.96
C GLU A 122 41.09 -19.17 4.62
N LYS A 123 41.30 -19.27 5.94
CA LYS A 123 41.22 -20.50 6.73
C LYS A 123 40.60 -20.24 8.10
N MET A 124 39.42 -20.78 8.36
CA MET A 124 38.76 -20.78 9.68
C MET A 124 39.42 -21.82 10.60
N THR A 125 39.65 -21.48 11.87
CA THR A 125 40.18 -22.43 12.86
C THR A 125 39.08 -23.26 13.53
N GLU A 126 39.44 -24.41 14.12
CA GLU A 126 38.49 -25.26 14.85
C GLU A 126 37.91 -24.57 16.10
N GLU A 127 38.64 -23.63 16.70
CA GLU A 127 38.18 -22.84 17.84
C GLU A 127 37.13 -21.81 17.41
N GLU A 128 37.34 -21.11 16.29
CA GLU A 128 36.38 -20.18 15.70
C GLU A 128 35.10 -20.89 15.22
N ALA A 129 35.22 -22.10 14.66
CA ALA A 129 34.06 -22.93 14.31
C ALA A 129 33.21 -23.31 15.54
N LYS A 130 33.86 -23.64 16.66
CA LYS A 130 33.19 -23.96 17.94
C LYS A 130 32.60 -22.73 18.62
N GLU A 131 33.24 -21.58 18.51
CA GLU A 131 32.69 -20.29 18.94
C GLU A 131 31.39 -19.99 18.19
N LEU A 132 31.39 -20.18 16.86
CA LEU A 132 30.20 -19.96 16.03
C LEU A 132 29.08 -20.97 16.35
N GLU A 133 29.40 -22.25 16.54
CA GLU A 133 28.43 -23.27 16.95
C GLU A 133 27.77 -22.93 18.30
N ALA A 134 28.58 -22.47 19.28
CA ALA A 134 28.08 -22.04 20.58
C ALA A 134 27.17 -20.80 20.49
N LYS A 135 27.57 -19.80 19.70
CA LYS A 135 26.77 -18.58 19.45
C LYS A 135 25.47 -18.87 18.68
N ASN A 136 25.50 -19.76 17.69
CA ASN A 136 24.29 -20.14 16.96
C ASN A 136 23.30 -20.89 17.87
N LYS A 137 23.80 -21.72 18.80
CA LYS A 137 22.99 -22.40 19.81
C LYS A 137 22.42 -21.46 20.89
N GLU A 138 23.15 -20.41 21.26
CA GLU A 138 22.65 -19.32 22.11
C GLU A 138 21.45 -18.62 21.43
N LEU A 139 21.55 -18.35 20.12
CA LEU A 139 20.45 -17.79 19.33
C LEU A 139 19.24 -18.74 19.21
N GLU A 140 19.46 -20.05 18.98
CA GLU A 140 18.39 -21.05 18.96
C GLU A 140 17.57 -21.05 20.26
N GLN A 141 18.24 -21.00 21.42
CA GLN A 141 17.56 -20.96 22.72
C GLN A 141 16.77 -19.66 22.90
N LEU A 142 17.36 -18.51 22.58
CA LEU A 142 16.69 -17.21 22.69
C LEU A 142 15.43 -17.12 21.80
N MET A 143 15.44 -17.77 20.64
CA MET A 143 14.27 -17.85 19.76
C MET A 143 13.15 -18.75 20.31
N VAL A 144 13.49 -19.87 20.96
CA VAL A 144 12.50 -20.73 21.64
C VAL A 144 11.84 -20.00 22.80
N ASP A 145 12.65 -19.35 23.65
CA ASP A 145 12.17 -18.59 24.81
C ASP A 145 11.27 -17.41 24.39
N PHE A 146 11.57 -16.77 23.25
CA PHE A 146 10.72 -15.74 22.65
C PHE A 146 9.39 -16.32 22.13
N GLU A 147 9.40 -17.49 21.50
CA GLU A 147 8.17 -18.17 21.05
C GLU A 147 7.25 -18.53 22.24
N GLU A 148 7.82 -18.90 23.40
CA GLU A 148 7.05 -19.11 24.63
C GLU A 148 6.42 -17.81 25.17
N LYS A 149 7.15 -16.68 25.17
CA LYS A 149 6.56 -15.37 25.53
C LYS A 149 5.45 -14.95 24.58
N VAL A 150 5.61 -15.13 23.27
CA VAL A 150 4.56 -14.83 22.28
C VAL A 150 3.30 -15.68 22.54
N LYS A 151 3.45 -16.98 22.83
CA LYS A 151 2.32 -17.86 23.22
C LYS A 151 1.65 -17.38 24.52
N ARG A 152 2.43 -16.89 25.48
CA ARG A 152 1.91 -16.37 26.76
C ARG A 152 1.14 -15.06 26.60
N ILE A 153 1.65 -14.13 25.81
CA ILE A 153 0.95 -12.88 25.45
C ILE A 153 -0.36 -13.20 24.71
N GLN A 154 -0.33 -14.11 23.73
CA GLN A 154 -1.55 -14.59 23.06
C GLN A 154 -2.55 -15.21 24.06
N GLN A 155 -2.07 -15.99 25.03
CA GLN A 155 -2.93 -16.58 26.05
C GLN A 155 -3.57 -15.53 26.98
N LEU A 156 -2.84 -14.48 27.36
CA LEU A 156 -3.39 -13.36 28.15
C LEU A 156 -4.43 -12.55 27.33
N ILE A 157 -4.16 -12.28 26.06
CA ILE A 157 -5.10 -11.61 25.13
C ILE A 157 -6.35 -12.47 24.89
N MET A 158 -6.24 -13.80 24.91
CA MET A 158 -7.42 -14.68 24.90
C MET A 158 -8.18 -14.68 26.23
N GLN A 159 -7.49 -14.53 27.37
CA GLN A 159 -8.11 -14.48 28.70
C GLN A 159 -8.80 -13.15 29.03
N SER A 160 -8.39 -12.03 28.41
CA SER A 160 -9.01 -10.71 28.63
C SER A 160 -10.41 -10.58 28.02
N ASN A 161 -10.90 -11.58 27.27
CA ASN A 161 -12.26 -11.67 26.70
C ASN A 161 -12.70 -10.51 25.76
N LEU A 162 -11.82 -9.55 25.45
CA LEU A 162 -12.11 -8.32 24.68
C LEU A 162 -12.75 -8.58 23.30
N PHE A 163 -12.55 -9.76 22.72
CA PHE A 163 -13.15 -10.16 21.45
C PHE A 163 -14.45 -10.97 21.57
N GLU A 164 -14.68 -11.72 22.65
CA GLU A 164 -15.89 -12.57 22.76
C GLU A 164 -17.10 -11.80 23.31
N SER A 165 -16.87 -10.68 24.02
CA SER A 165 -17.90 -9.67 24.30
C SER A 165 -18.16 -8.72 23.13
N MET A 166 -17.36 -8.77 22.06
CA MET A 166 -17.47 -7.88 20.90
C MET A 166 -18.60 -8.31 19.96
N THR A 167 -19.85 -8.25 20.43
CA THR A 167 -21.00 -8.23 19.52
C THR A 167 -20.80 -7.11 18.51
N PRO A 168 -20.87 -7.38 17.18
CA PRO A 168 -20.55 -6.38 16.17
C PRO A 168 -21.48 -5.17 16.35
N ILE A 169 -20.88 -3.99 16.45
CA ILE A 169 -21.57 -2.72 16.74
C ILE A 169 -22.67 -2.54 15.68
N GLN A 170 -23.93 -2.77 16.07
CA GLN A 170 -25.04 -2.34 15.25
C GLN A 170 -24.97 -0.81 15.18
N PRO A 171 -24.97 -0.20 13.98
CA PRO A 171 -24.82 1.24 13.86
C PRO A 171 -25.91 1.92 14.68
N MET A 172 -25.50 2.83 15.57
CA MET A 172 -26.41 3.42 16.55
C MET A 172 -27.63 4.03 15.87
N LEU A 173 -28.77 3.90 16.56
CA LEU A 173 -30.09 4.18 16.02
C LEU A 173 -30.25 5.61 15.49
N GLN A 174 -29.98 5.79 14.20
CA GLN A 174 -30.85 6.63 13.39
C GLN A 174 -32.28 6.15 13.63
N THR A 175 -33.15 7.03 14.13
CA THR A 175 -34.56 6.73 14.39
C THR A 175 -35.25 6.48 13.06
N ARG A 176 -35.29 5.22 12.61
CA ARG A 176 -35.86 4.84 11.31
C ARG A 176 -37.29 5.36 11.18
N HIS A 177 -37.46 6.34 10.30
CA HIS A 177 -38.77 6.77 9.85
C HIS A 177 -39.46 5.58 9.16
N LYS A 178 -40.78 5.48 9.27
CA LYS A 178 -41.55 4.33 8.75
C LYS A 178 -41.63 4.28 7.22
N GLU A 179 -40.95 5.21 6.55
CA GLU A 179 -41.00 5.44 5.11
C GLU A 179 -39.87 4.67 4.38
N ASP A 180 -38.73 4.41 5.04
CA ASP A 180 -37.58 3.68 4.47
C ASP A 180 -37.72 2.14 4.44
N THR A 181 -38.90 1.60 4.79
CA THR A 181 -39.11 0.14 4.80
C THR A 181 -39.68 -0.35 3.48
N LEU A 182 -38.82 -0.46 2.46
CA LEU A 182 -39.18 -1.07 1.17
C LEU A 182 -39.79 -2.47 1.39
N PRO A 183 -40.87 -2.83 0.68
CA PRO A 183 -41.58 -4.10 0.88
C PRO A 183 -40.70 -5.28 0.45
N GLN A 184 -40.88 -6.45 1.10
CA GLN A 184 -40.07 -7.63 0.75
C GLN A 184 -40.47 -8.18 -0.62
N VAL A 185 -39.53 -8.14 -1.55
CA VAL A 185 -39.67 -8.65 -2.92
C VAL A 185 -39.11 -10.06 -3.01
N LEU A 186 -39.94 -11.00 -3.50
CA LEU A 186 -39.55 -12.36 -3.85
C LEU A 186 -39.65 -12.53 -5.36
N VAL A 187 -38.51 -12.79 -6.02
CA VAL A 187 -38.46 -13.08 -7.46
C VAL A 187 -38.75 -14.56 -7.68
N CYS A 188 -40.02 -14.88 -7.98
CA CYS A 188 -40.51 -16.25 -8.11
C CYS A 188 -40.41 -16.74 -9.57
N GLY A 189 -39.17 -16.88 -10.06
CA GLY A 189 -38.86 -17.34 -11.41
C GLY A 189 -39.03 -16.26 -12.49
N ILE A 190 -39.00 -16.70 -13.75
CA ILE A 190 -39.01 -15.85 -14.95
C ILE A 190 -40.27 -16.14 -15.78
N THR A 191 -40.79 -15.16 -16.52
CA THR A 191 -41.83 -15.39 -17.55
C THR A 191 -41.22 -15.97 -18.82
N GLU A 192 -42.09 -16.44 -19.73
CA GLU A 192 -41.74 -16.85 -21.09
C GLU A 192 -41.18 -15.67 -21.94
N GLU A 193 -41.33 -14.43 -21.45
CA GLU A 193 -40.79 -13.19 -22.02
C GLU A 193 -39.46 -12.76 -21.36
N ASN A 194 -38.84 -13.63 -20.54
CA ASN A 194 -37.64 -13.35 -19.72
C ASN A 194 -37.78 -12.21 -18.69
N ILE A 195 -39.01 -11.79 -18.35
CA ILE A 195 -39.25 -10.80 -17.28
C ILE A 195 -39.33 -11.54 -15.92
N PRO A 196 -38.59 -11.11 -14.88
CA PRO A 196 -38.66 -11.74 -13.56
C PRO A 196 -40.05 -11.55 -12.92
N LYS A 197 -40.64 -12.64 -12.39
CA LYS A 197 -41.90 -12.61 -11.64
C LYS A 197 -41.67 -12.06 -10.23
N ILE A 198 -41.64 -10.74 -10.15
CA ILE A 198 -41.54 -9.96 -8.92
C ILE A 198 -42.85 -10.06 -8.13
N ILE A 199 -42.83 -10.78 -7.00
CA ILE A 199 -43.94 -10.84 -6.03
C ILE A 199 -43.58 -9.93 -4.85
N VAL A 200 -44.39 -8.90 -4.62
CA VAL A 200 -44.21 -7.94 -3.52
C VAL A 200 -45.07 -8.39 -2.33
N CYS A 201 -44.44 -8.71 -1.20
CA CYS A 201 -45.11 -9.25 -0.02
C CYS A 201 -45.30 -8.19 1.08
N ASP A 202 -46.52 -7.64 1.15
CA ASP A 202 -47.00 -6.78 2.23
C ASP A 202 -47.03 -7.53 3.58
N LYS A 203 -46.23 -7.11 4.57
CA LYS A 203 -46.23 -7.70 5.92
C LYS A 203 -47.42 -7.21 6.76
N LYS A 204 -48.61 -7.75 6.50
CA LYS A 204 -49.82 -7.50 7.31
C LYS A 204 -50.28 -8.75 8.07
N GLY A 205 -50.17 -8.70 9.40
CA GLY A 205 -50.89 -9.57 10.33
C GLY A 205 -50.19 -10.89 10.71
N THR A 206 -49.72 -10.98 11.95
CA THR A 206 -49.26 -12.22 12.59
C THR A 206 -50.43 -13.13 12.98
N GLY A 207 -51.05 -13.79 11.99
CA GLY A 207 -52.09 -14.80 12.21
C GLY A 207 -51.50 -16.16 12.58
N THR A 208 -51.72 -16.65 13.80
CA THR A 208 -51.16 -17.93 14.26
C THR A 208 -51.78 -19.13 13.53
N CYS A 209 -50.98 -19.88 12.77
CA CYS A 209 -51.44 -21.10 12.08
C CYS A 209 -50.62 -22.32 12.51
N LYS A 210 -51.28 -23.36 13.06
CA LYS A 210 -50.62 -24.55 13.64
C LYS A 210 -50.33 -25.60 12.56
N PRO A 211 -49.13 -26.20 12.51
CA PRO A 211 -48.86 -27.32 11.61
C PRO A 211 -49.61 -28.59 12.02
N LYS A 212 -50.40 -29.17 11.11
CA LYS A 212 -51.01 -30.50 11.28
C LYS A 212 -50.04 -31.60 10.84
N LYS A 213 -50.01 -32.71 11.58
CA LYS A 213 -49.18 -33.89 11.29
C LYS A 213 -49.79 -34.77 10.18
N GLN A 214 -49.04 -35.01 9.10
CA GLN A 214 -49.14 -36.17 8.20
C GLN A 214 -47.69 -36.46 7.72
N LYS A 215 -47.02 -37.55 8.11
CA LYS A 215 -47.20 -38.98 7.73
C LYS A 215 -46.96 -39.28 6.24
N THR A 216 -45.70 -39.60 5.91
CA THR A 216 -45.29 -40.48 4.80
C THR A 216 -44.17 -41.44 5.29
N PRO A 217 -43.92 -42.59 4.63
CA PRO A 217 -43.07 -43.66 5.17
C PRO A 217 -41.74 -43.90 4.44
N ARG A 218 -40.82 -44.58 5.15
CA ARG A 218 -39.67 -45.40 4.71
C ARG A 218 -39.22 -45.31 3.24
N SER A 219 -37.98 -44.87 3.04
CA SER A 219 -37.10 -45.32 1.95
C SER A 219 -36.33 -46.60 2.33
N PRO A 220 -35.86 -47.36 1.32
CA PRO A 220 -34.65 -48.18 1.42
C PRO A 220 -33.59 -47.78 0.37
N GLN A 221 -32.42 -48.40 0.46
CA GLN A 221 -31.24 -48.20 -0.40
C GLN A 221 -31.45 -48.72 -1.84
N THR A 222 -30.72 -48.18 -2.83
CA THR A 222 -29.61 -48.91 -3.53
C THR A 222 -28.93 -48.08 -4.63
N THR A 223 -27.73 -48.52 -5.00
CA THR A 223 -26.88 -48.03 -6.10
C THR A 223 -27.40 -48.40 -7.50
N ALA A 224 -27.09 -47.63 -8.54
CA ALA A 224 -26.42 -48.14 -9.77
C ALA A 224 -26.17 -47.07 -10.86
N THR A 225 -25.13 -47.33 -11.65
CA THR A 225 -24.79 -46.70 -12.95
C THR A 225 -25.85 -46.92 -14.04
N CYS A 226 -25.90 -46.03 -15.05
CA CYS A 226 -26.38 -46.39 -16.39
C CYS A 226 -25.58 -45.68 -17.51
N THR A 227 -25.70 -46.15 -18.75
CA THR A 227 -24.91 -45.73 -19.92
C THR A 227 -25.81 -45.37 -21.12
N HIS A 228 -25.24 -45.25 -22.33
CA HIS A 228 -25.90 -45.13 -23.64
C HIS A 228 -26.45 -43.71 -24.00
N ARG A 229 -26.52 -43.26 -25.28
CA ARG A 229 -26.19 -43.93 -26.57
C ARG A 229 -25.85 -42.94 -27.72
N ARG A 230 -25.09 -43.43 -28.70
CA ARG A 230 -25.00 -42.97 -30.13
C ARG A 230 -26.34 -43.20 -30.89
N PRO A 231 -26.61 -42.73 -32.15
CA PRO A 231 -25.63 -42.53 -33.26
C PRO A 231 -25.94 -41.41 -34.30
N LYS A 232 -25.07 -41.29 -35.33
CA LYS A 232 -25.46 -41.27 -36.76
C LYS A 232 -24.28 -41.54 -37.73
N SER A 233 -24.62 -41.99 -38.93
CA SER A 233 -23.80 -42.31 -40.13
C SER A 233 -24.81 -42.47 -41.31
N PRO A 234 -24.48 -42.85 -42.58
CA PRO A 234 -23.19 -43.22 -43.19
C PRO A 234 -22.94 -42.58 -44.59
N ILE A 235 -21.93 -43.05 -45.33
CA ILE A 235 -21.91 -43.15 -46.81
C ILE A 235 -20.94 -44.29 -47.24
N ARG A 236 -21.03 -44.79 -48.48
CA ARG A 236 -20.54 -46.12 -48.91
C ARG A 236 -20.16 -46.20 -50.40
N GLN A 237 -18.99 -46.74 -50.74
CA GLN A 237 -18.62 -47.40 -52.01
C GLN A 237 -17.23 -48.05 -51.86
N MET A 238 -17.05 -49.36 -52.09
CA MET A 238 -16.82 -50.12 -53.35
C MET A 238 -15.33 -50.35 -53.66
N ALA A 239 -15.00 -51.57 -54.09
CA ALA A 239 -13.63 -52.01 -54.44
C ALA A 239 -13.46 -52.12 -55.99
N PRO A 240 -12.25 -52.44 -56.48
CA PRO A 240 -12.03 -53.83 -56.90
C PRO A 240 -10.62 -54.40 -56.61
N MET A 241 -10.46 -55.72 -56.79
CA MET A 241 -9.17 -56.43 -56.81
C MET A 241 -8.48 -56.28 -58.18
N MET A 242 -7.15 -56.43 -58.24
CA MET A 242 -6.45 -57.22 -59.28
C MET A 242 -4.94 -57.38 -59.02
N SER A 243 -4.37 -58.43 -59.62
CA SER A 243 -2.94 -58.72 -59.85
C SER A 243 -2.05 -59.14 -58.65
N LEU A 244 -1.22 -60.18 -58.90
CA LEU A 244 -0.12 -60.60 -58.03
C LEU A 244 1.24 -60.31 -58.72
N MET A 245 2.20 -59.80 -57.96
CA MET A 245 3.63 -60.02 -58.20
C MET A 245 4.39 -60.10 -56.86
N PRO A 246 5.45 -60.93 -56.74
CA PRO A 246 6.25 -61.01 -55.53
C PRO A 246 7.19 -59.80 -55.43
N GLN A 247 7.00 -58.96 -54.42
CA GLN A 247 7.83 -57.77 -54.19
C GLN A 247 9.03 -58.13 -53.29
N MET A 248 10.22 -57.63 -53.67
CA MET A 248 11.44 -57.73 -52.85
C MET A 248 11.26 -56.99 -51.51
N PRO A 249 11.91 -57.43 -50.42
CA PRO A 249 11.76 -56.80 -49.10
C PRO A 249 12.33 -55.38 -49.08
N GLN A 250 11.46 -54.37 -49.04
CA GLN A 250 11.85 -52.99 -48.73
C GLN A 250 12.03 -52.82 -47.21
N MET A 251 13.12 -52.16 -46.79
CA MET A 251 13.32 -51.80 -45.39
C MET A 251 12.37 -50.66 -44.96
N THR A 252 11.52 -50.93 -43.98
CA THR A 252 10.50 -50.01 -43.46
C THR A 252 11.06 -49.02 -42.42
N GLN A 253 11.98 -48.14 -42.82
CA GLN A 253 12.52 -47.09 -41.93
C GLN A 253 11.65 -45.81 -41.83
N GLN A 254 10.63 -45.66 -42.68
CA GLN A 254 9.82 -44.43 -42.76
C GLN A 254 9.13 -43.92 -41.47
N PRO A 255 8.58 -44.74 -40.54
CA PRO A 255 7.80 -44.18 -39.43
C PRO A 255 8.63 -43.39 -38.40
N GLN A 256 9.93 -43.68 -38.26
CA GLN A 256 10.81 -42.94 -37.34
C GLN A 256 11.16 -41.55 -37.87
N MET A 257 11.31 -41.39 -39.19
CA MET A 257 11.65 -40.11 -39.81
C MET A 257 10.53 -39.06 -39.63
N ASN A 258 9.27 -39.48 -39.74
CA ASN A 258 8.12 -38.58 -39.50
C ASN A 258 8.01 -38.13 -38.04
N MET A 259 8.26 -39.03 -37.08
CA MET A 259 8.33 -38.68 -35.65
C MET A 259 9.42 -37.65 -35.36
N PHE A 260 10.58 -37.77 -36.01
CA PHE A 260 11.68 -36.82 -35.85
C PHE A 260 11.33 -35.45 -36.48
N ALA A 261 10.74 -35.45 -37.67
CA ALA A 261 10.28 -34.23 -38.33
C ALA A 261 9.20 -33.48 -37.54
N GLN A 262 8.24 -34.20 -36.93
CA GLN A 262 7.22 -33.61 -36.07
C GLN A 262 7.84 -32.92 -34.84
N LYS A 263 8.73 -33.61 -34.11
CA LYS A 263 9.44 -33.02 -32.97
C LYS A 263 10.30 -31.82 -33.35
N LEU A 264 10.98 -31.87 -34.50
CA LEU A 264 11.76 -30.74 -35.01
C LEU A 264 10.86 -29.51 -35.24
N ASN A 265 9.67 -29.72 -35.83
CA ASN A 265 8.71 -28.67 -36.10
C ASN A 265 8.07 -28.11 -34.81
N GLU A 266 7.82 -28.96 -33.81
CA GLU A 266 7.39 -28.54 -32.46
C GLU A 266 8.47 -27.68 -31.77
N CYS A 267 9.74 -28.07 -31.83
CA CYS A 267 10.86 -27.28 -31.30
C CYS A 267 10.99 -25.92 -32.00
N ILE A 268 10.84 -25.87 -33.33
CA ILE A 268 10.89 -24.62 -34.10
C ILE A 268 9.74 -23.69 -33.67
N CYS A 269 8.49 -24.16 -33.64
CA CYS A 269 7.36 -23.34 -33.20
C CYS A 269 7.44 -22.91 -31.72
N MET A 270 8.14 -23.68 -30.87
CA MET A 270 8.43 -23.27 -29.49
C MET A 270 9.50 -22.17 -29.44
N GLN A 271 10.56 -22.27 -30.26
CA GLN A 271 11.62 -21.29 -30.32
C GLN A 271 11.15 -19.96 -30.96
N GLU A 272 10.24 -20.01 -31.94
CA GLU A 272 9.55 -18.82 -32.47
C GLU A 272 8.72 -18.10 -31.40
N LYS A 273 8.04 -18.83 -30.51
CA LYS A 273 7.31 -18.23 -29.37
C LYS A 273 8.24 -17.58 -28.37
N LEU A 274 9.30 -18.29 -27.94
CA LEU A 274 10.28 -17.74 -27.01
C LEU A 274 10.99 -16.49 -27.57
N ALA A 275 11.23 -16.43 -28.89
CA ALA A 275 11.73 -15.24 -29.54
C ALA A 275 10.72 -14.06 -29.52
N ALA A 276 9.43 -14.33 -29.74
CA ALA A 276 8.38 -13.32 -29.65
C ALA A 276 8.13 -12.84 -28.21
N GLU A 277 8.17 -13.74 -27.23
CA GLU A 277 8.05 -13.42 -25.81
C GLU A 277 9.25 -12.59 -25.33
N ASN A 278 10.48 -12.95 -25.71
CA ASN A 278 11.68 -12.14 -25.43
C ASN A 278 11.62 -10.75 -26.07
N ALA A 279 11.16 -10.63 -27.32
CA ALA A 279 10.99 -9.34 -27.99
C ALA A 279 9.94 -8.44 -27.28
N ASN A 280 8.87 -9.04 -26.76
CA ASN A 280 7.86 -8.32 -25.97
C ASN A 280 8.42 -7.89 -24.61
N LEU A 281 9.15 -8.77 -23.91
CA LEU A 281 9.83 -8.45 -22.66
C LEU A 281 10.84 -7.31 -22.84
N GLU A 282 11.64 -7.32 -23.91
CA GLU A 282 12.58 -6.23 -24.18
C GLU A 282 11.85 -4.92 -24.47
N GLY A 283 10.72 -4.95 -25.20
CA GLY A 283 9.82 -3.81 -25.37
C GLY A 283 9.38 -3.21 -24.04
N THR A 284 8.80 -4.04 -23.15
CA THR A 284 8.37 -3.58 -21.82
C THR A 284 9.52 -3.07 -20.95
N ARG A 285 10.75 -3.60 -21.11
CA ARG A 285 11.94 -3.07 -20.43
C ARG A 285 12.25 -1.63 -20.85
N TYR A 286 12.17 -1.33 -22.15
CA TYR A 286 12.38 0.04 -22.64
C TYR A 286 11.25 1.00 -22.23
N GLU A 287 9.99 0.53 -22.18
CA GLU A 287 8.87 1.33 -21.67
C GLU A 287 9.04 1.68 -20.19
N LEU A 288 9.35 0.70 -19.34
CA LEU A 288 9.62 0.90 -17.91
C LEU A 288 10.84 1.80 -17.66
N GLN A 289 11.90 1.67 -18.46
CA GLN A 289 13.07 2.56 -18.40
C GLN A 289 12.72 4.01 -18.77
N GLY A 290 11.82 4.21 -19.73
CA GLY A 290 11.28 5.52 -20.09
C GLY A 290 10.39 6.12 -19.00
N GLU A 291 9.53 5.32 -18.37
CA GLU A 291 8.74 5.75 -17.21
C GLU A 291 9.61 6.15 -16.02
N LEU A 292 10.70 5.40 -15.76
CA LEU A 292 11.62 5.68 -14.66
C LEU A 292 12.27 7.06 -14.84
N MET A 293 12.89 7.33 -16.00
CA MET A 293 13.51 8.63 -16.26
C MET A 293 12.52 9.81 -16.24
N ASN A 294 11.24 9.59 -16.59
CA ASN A 294 10.20 10.62 -16.43
C ASN A 294 9.85 10.87 -14.96
N LYS A 295 9.86 9.84 -14.11
CA LYS A 295 9.69 9.97 -12.66
C LYS A 295 10.90 10.67 -12.04
N ASP A 296 12.13 10.32 -12.44
CA ASP A 296 13.36 10.95 -11.96
C ASP A 296 13.39 12.47 -12.29
N GLN A 297 13.05 12.85 -13.51
CA GLN A 297 12.90 14.28 -13.90
C GLN A 297 11.81 15.01 -13.10
N THR A 298 10.76 14.30 -12.70
CA THR A 298 9.70 14.84 -11.83
C THR A 298 10.23 15.05 -10.41
N VAL A 299 10.99 14.10 -9.87
CA VAL A 299 11.65 14.21 -8.55
C VAL A 299 12.64 15.37 -8.52
N GLU A 300 13.51 15.52 -9.53
CA GLU A 300 14.41 16.69 -9.62
C GLU A 300 13.64 18.02 -9.63
N SER A 301 12.51 18.08 -10.33
CA SER A 301 11.67 19.28 -10.40
C SER A 301 11.09 19.64 -9.03
N LEU A 302 10.58 18.64 -8.31
CA LEU A 302 10.06 18.80 -6.95
C LEU A 302 11.16 19.16 -5.95
N GLN A 303 12.36 18.58 -6.06
CA GLN A 303 13.53 18.96 -5.24
C GLN A 303 13.95 20.42 -5.49
N ARG A 304 13.91 20.88 -6.74
CA ARG A 304 14.17 22.28 -7.11
C ARG A 304 13.10 23.24 -6.57
N GLN A 305 11.83 22.81 -6.47
CA GLN A 305 10.77 23.59 -5.82
C GLN A 305 10.93 23.61 -4.29
N LEU A 306 11.20 22.46 -3.66
CA LEU A 306 11.39 22.33 -2.22
C LEU A 306 12.56 23.18 -1.72
N THR A 307 13.70 23.18 -2.43
CA THR A 307 14.88 23.99 -2.08
C THR A 307 14.62 25.50 -2.24
N GLY A 308 13.76 25.89 -3.19
CA GLY A 308 13.25 27.27 -3.31
C GLY A 308 12.42 27.69 -2.09
N LEU A 309 11.38 26.90 -1.74
CA LEU A 309 10.52 27.16 -0.59
C LEU A 309 11.31 27.18 0.74
N GLN A 310 12.32 26.31 0.90
CA GLN A 310 13.23 26.32 2.04
C GLN A 310 14.12 27.58 2.10
N ALA A 311 14.39 28.25 0.97
CA ALA A 311 15.10 29.52 0.95
C ALA A 311 14.17 30.68 1.32
N GLU A 312 12.95 30.70 0.77
CA GLU A 312 11.91 31.68 1.10
C GLU A 312 11.53 31.64 2.59
N LEU A 313 11.31 30.44 3.15
CA LEU A 313 11.04 30.26 4.58
C LEU A 313 12.19 30.81 5.46
N ARG A 314 13.45 30.59 5.05
CA ARG A 314 14.62 31.16 5.75
C ARG A 314 14.64 32.68 5.70
N MET A 315 14.21 33.30 4.59
CA MET A 315 14.07 34.77 4.50
C MET A 315 12.96 35.27 5.42
N VAL A 316 11.77 34.65 5.41
CA VAL A 316 10.65 35.01 6.29
C VAL A 316 11.02 34.87 7.77
N CYS A 317 11.74 33.81 8.15
CA CYS A 317 12.26 33.65 9.52
C CYS A 317 13.26 34.75 9.91
N GLN A 318 14.13 35.20 8.99
CA GLN A 318 15.04 36.32 9.25
C GLN A 318 14.30 37.65 9.41
N GLU A 319 13.29 37.92 8.57
CA GLU A 319 12.47 39.13 8.69
C GLU A 319 11.65 39.16 9.97
N ASN A 320 10.98 38.05 10.31
CA ASN A 320 10.27 37.92 11.58
C ASN A 320 11.20 38.14 12.78
N ARG A 321 12.41 37.58 12.77
CA ARG A 321 13.42 37.82 13.83
C ARG A 321 13.82 39.29 13.92
N ALA A 322 13.99 39.98 12.79
CA ALA A 322 14.30 41.41 12.74
C ALA A 322 13.12 42.30 13.21
N LEU A 323 11.88 41.92 12.89
CA LEU A 323 10.66 42.58 13.38
C LEU A 323 10.50 42.39 14.89
N SER A 324 10.70 41.18 15.41
CA SER A 324 10.67 40.90 16.86
C SER A 324 11.72 41.71 17.63
N GLN A 325 12.94 41.83 17.12
CA GLN A 325 13.97 42.69 17.72
C GLN A 325 13.56 44.18 17.72
N ARG A 326 12.94 44.67 16.65
CA ARG A 326 12.43 46.06 16.58
C ARG A 326 11.28 46.30 17.57
N LEU A 327 10.40 45.33 17.76
CA LEU A 327 9.33 45.41 18.77
C LEU A 327 9.88 45.44 20.20
N GLN A 328 10.85 44.58 20.52
CA GLN A 328 11.53 44.57 21.83
C GLN A 328 12.32 45.87 22.10
N GLN A 329 12.90 46.49 21.08
CA GLN A 329 13.56 47.80 21.22
C GLN A 329 12.57 48.97 21.35
N GLY A 330 11.33 48.81 20.87
CA GLY A 330 10.30 49.85 20.91
C GLY A 330 9.57 50.00 22.26
N SER A 331 9.55 48.95 23.09
CA SER A 331 8.77 48.92 24.34
C SER A 331 9.50 49.45 25.59
N GLY A 332 10.78 49.82 25.48
CA GLY A 332 11.68 50.04 26.63
C GLY A 332 11.89 51.50 27.10
N ALA A 333 11.06 52.47 26.71
CA ALA A 333 11.32 53.91 26.95
C ALA A 333 10.28 54.60 27.87
N PRO A 334 10.61 54.92 29.14
CA PRO A 334 9.72 55.67 30.03
C PRO A 334 9.63 57.17 29.66
N CYS A 335 8.42 57.72 29.66
CA CYS A 335 8.19 59.14 29.33
C CYS A 335 8.65 60.11 30.44
N GLY A 336 9.34 61.18 30.05
CA GLY A 336 9.65 62.33 30.91
C GLY A 336 8.62 63.48 30.80
N PRO A 337 8.60 64.43 31.75
CA PRO A 337 7.56 65.47 31.86
C PRO A 337 7.73 66.64 30.86
N PRO A 338 6.66 67.44 30.63
CA PRO A 338 6.62 68.48 29.59
C PRO A 338 7.24 69.81 30.03
N CYS A 339 7.83 70.55 29.07
CA CYS A 339 8.24 71.94 29.27
C CYS A 339 7.95 72.83 28.03
N ASP A 340 7.41 74.00 28.34
CA ASP A 340 6.69 74.98 27.51
C ASP A 340 7.58 75.91 26.64
N THR A 341 6.94 76.75 25.83
CA THR A 341 7.42 78.01 25.21
C THR A 341 8.42 77.98 24.03
N GLY A 342 7.91 78.35 22.84
CA GLY A 342 8.20 79.70 22.31
C GLY A 342 9.25 79.92 21.20
N SER A 343 8.82 80.66 20.16
CA SER A 343 9.61 81.58 19.31
C SER A 343 10.25 81.10 17.98
N ARG A 344 9.81 81.75 16.90
CA ARG A 344 10.47 81.95 15.58
C ARG A 344 11.54 83.08 15.69
N PRO A 345 12.43 83.40 14.70
CA PRO A 345 12.17 83.34 13.24
C PRO A 345 13.35 82.98 12.28
N SER A 346 13.00 82.98 10.98
CA SER A 346 13.85 83.23 9.78
C SER A 346 14.83 82.17 9.24
N SER A 347 14.81 82.06 7.90
CA SER A 347 15.54 81.17 6.99
C SER A 347 16.90 81.78 6.54
N PRO A 348 17.70 81.21 5.59
CA PRO A 348 17.52 79.94 4.86
C PRO A 348 18.79 79.05 4.73
N GLN A 349 18.64 77.93 4.00
CA GLN A 349 19.70 77.15 3.31
C GLN A 349 20.91 76.65 4.14
N LYS A 350 20.78 75.41 4.65
CA LYS A 350 21.76 74.35 4.32
C LYS A 350 21.16 72.95 4.48
N GLN A 351 21.58 72.03 3.62
CA GLN A 351 21.10 70.65 3.54
C GLN A 351 21.68 69.83 4.70
N GLN A 352 21.01 69.85 5.86
CA GLN A 352 21.45 69.10 7.04
C GLN A 352 21.12 67.61 6.90
N LYS A 353 22.13 66.76 7.09
CA LYS A 353 21.94 65.32 7.24
C LYS A 353 21.19 65.03 8.53
N CYS A 354 20.25 64.10 8.49
CA CYS A 354 19.47 63.66 9.66
C CYS A 354 20.42 63.21 10.79
N GLY A 355 20.33 63.87 11.95
CA GLY A 355 21.22 63.59 13.08
C GLY A 355 20.88 62.26 13.76
N LYS A 356 21.91 61.46 14.09
CA LYS A 356 21.76 60.24 14.90
C LYS A 356 21.00 60.57 16.20
N GLY A 357 19.93 59.84 16.50
CA GLY A 357 19.19 59.96 17.78
C GLY A 357 17.88 60.76 17.74
N ARG A 358 17.33 61.08 16.56
CA ARG A 358 15.89 61.36 16.40
C ARG A 358 15.27 60.30 15.48
N GLY A 359 13.98 60.05 15.65
CA GLY A 359 13.26 58.93 15.01
C GLY A 359 13.26 58.99 13.48
N VAL A 360 12.81 57.87 12.88
CA VAL A 360 12.68 57.66 11.43
C VAL A 360 12.04 58.89 10.76
N CYS A 361 12.57 59.34 9.63
CA CYS A 361 12.06 60.53 8.96
C CYS A 361 10.61 60.29 8.54
N PRO A 362 9.67 61.24 8.69
CA PRO A 362 8.30 61.07 8.23
C PRO A 362 8.21 60.64 6.76
N ALA A 363 9.11 61.12 5.90
CA ALA A 363 9.19 60.71 4.50
C ALA A 363 9.65 59.25 4.31
N ASP A 364 10.50 58.71 5.20
CA ASP A 364 10.87 57.28 5.16
C ASP A 364 9.69 56.41 5.63
N ILE A 365 8.86 56.91 6.58
CA ILE A 365 7.64 56.22 7.03
C ILE A 365 6.59 56.22 5.90
N GLU A 366 6.38 57.38 5.26
CA GLU A 366 5.46 57.54 4.13
C GLU A 366 5.89 56.68 2.93
N SER A 367 7.19 56.64 2.60
CA SER A 367 7.74 55.76 1.57
C SER A 367 7.55 54.27 1.89
N ARG A 368 7.68 53.85 3.16
CA ARG A 368 7.46 52.44 3.54
C ARG A 368 5.97 52.08 3.62
N LEU A 369 5.09 53.02 3.97
CA LEU A 369 3.65 52.83 3.86
C LEU A 369 3.21 52.67 2.40
N GLN A 370 3.82 53.42 1.48
CA GLN A 370 3.59 53.26 0.05
C GLN A 370 4.15 51.92 -0.47
N GLU A 371 5.35 51.51 -0.05
CA GLU A 371 5.92 50.18 -0.34
C GLU A 371 5.02 49.03 0.14
N TYR A 372 4.44 49.13 1.35
CA TYR A 372 3.45 48.16 1.83
C TYR A 372 2.14 48.21 1.04
N SER A 373 1.69 49.39 0.58
CA SER A 373 0.50 49.53 -0.28
C SER A 373 0.71 48.85 -1.63
N GLU A 374 1.83 49.11 -2.29
CA GLU A 374 2.18 48.52 -3.60
C GLU A 374 2.38 47.00 -3.51
N ASN A 375 3.00 46.50 -2.43
CA ASN A 375 3.08 45.05 -2.18
C ASN A 375 1.71 44.41 -1.88
N THR A 376 0.82 45.11 -1.17
CA THR A 376 -0.55 44.61 -0.91
C THR A 376 -1.36 44.54 -2.22
N GLU A 377 -1.27 45.57 -3.07
CA GLU A 377 -1.91 45.55 -4.41
C GLU A 377 -1.36 44.45 -5.32
N ASN A 378 -0.06 44.14 -5.22
CA ASN A 378 0.56 43.05 -5.98
C ASN A 378 0.11 41.66 -5.48
N LEU A 379 0.02 41.45 -4.16
CA LEU A 379 -0.52 40.23 -3.57
C LEU A 379 -2.01 40.05 -3.90
N GLU A 380 -2.81 41.12 -3.82
CA GLU A 380 -4.21 41.09 -4.27
C GLU A 380 -4.33 40.72 -5.76
N ARG A 381 -3.40 41.16 -6.60
CA ARG A 381 -3.38 40.79 -8.03
C ARG A 381 -3.06 39.31 -8.22
N GLN A 382 -2.00 38.81 -7.57
CA GLN A 382 -1.62 37.39 -7.62
C GLN A 382 -2.74 36.47 -7.14
N LEU A 383 -3.44 36.82 -6.05
CA LEU A 383 -4.59 36.06 -5.57
C LEU A 383 -5.74 36.03 -6.59
N ARG A 384 -6.07 37.17 -7.22
CA ARG A 384 -7.11 37.24 -8.27
C ARG A 384 -6.73 36.44 -9.52
N ASP A 385 -5.46 36.46 -9.90
CA ASP A 385 -4.98 35.70 -11.05
C ASP A 385 -5.05 34.18 -10.76
N MET A 386 -4.62 33.74 -9.58
CA MET A 386 -4.76 32.35 -9.12
C MET A 386 -6.23 31.90 -8.97
N GLU A 387 -7.13 32.77 -8.48
CA GLU A 387 -8.60 32.51 -8.48
C GLU A 387 -9.16 32.27 -9.89
N ASN A 388 -8.63 32.97 -10.89
CA ASN A 388 -9.06 32.80 -12.29
C ASN A 388 -8.50 31.50 -12.88
N GLU A 389 -7.25 31.13 -12.58
CA GLU A 389 -6.67 29.84 -13.00
C GLU A 389 -7.40 28.64 -12.38
N VAL A 390 -7.72 28.69 -11.08
CA VAL A 390 -8.53 27.66 -10.40
C VAL A 390 -9.92 27.55 -11.04
N ARG A 391 -10.55 28.67 -11.41
CA ARG A 391 -11.83 28.65 -12.13
C ARG A 391 -11.72 28.03 -13.53
N ALA A 392 -10.66 28.34 -14.27
CA ALA A 392 -10.41 27.74 -15.58
C ALA A 392 -10.22 26.21 -15.47
N MET A 393 -9.43 25.72 -14.51
CA MET A 393 -9.27 24.28 -14.26
C MET A 393 -10.59 23.60 -13.88
N GLN A 394 -11.48 24.26 -13.12
CA GLN A 394 -12.81 23.73 -12.81
C GLN A 394 -13.72 23.64 -14.05
N GLU A 395 -13.65 24.62 -14.95
CA GLU A 395 -14.40 24.61 -16.22
C GLU A 395 -13.90 23.51 -17.17
N GLU A 396 -12.57 23.32 -17.27
CA GLU A 396 -11.94 22.24 -18.04
C GLU A 396 -12.27 20.85 -17.47
N LEU A 397 -12.14 20.64 -16.16
CA LEU A 397 -12.53 19.38 -15.52
C LEU A 397 -14.00 19.04 -15.79
N THR A 398 -14.88 20.05 -15.75
CA THR A 398 -16.30 19.92 -16.09
C THR A 398 -16.50 19.64 -17.59
N ALA A 399 -15.61 20.08 -18.48
CA ALA A 399 -15.62 19.71 -19.90
C ALA A 399 -15.18 18.24 -20.12
N VAL A 400 -14.08 17.80 -19.50
CA VAL A 400 -13.59 16.42 -19.58
C VAL A 400 -14.63 15.42 -19.06
N GLN A 401 -15.35 15.75 -17.97
CA GLN A 401 -16.45 14.92 -17.48
C GLN A 401 -17.60 14.79 -18.50
N ARG A 402 -17.96 15.88 -19.20
CA ARG A 402 -18.97 15.87 -20.28
C ARG A 402 -18.51 15.06 -21.48
N GLU A 403 -17.25 15.18 -21.89
CA GLU A 403 -16.69 14.39 -22.98
C GLU A 403 -16.65 12.89 -22.64
N ARG A 404 -16.20 12.53 -21.43
CA ARG A 404 -16.20 11.14 -20.96
C ARG A 404 -17.61 10.52 -20.97
N ALA A 405 -18.63 11.26 -20.54
CA ALA A 405 -20.02 10.82 -20.61
C ALA A 405 -20.52 10.65 -22.07
N HIS A 406 -20.12 11.55 -22.96
CA HIS A 406 -20.43 11.45 -24.39
C HIS A 406 -19.75 10.24 -25.06
N LEU A 407 -18.48 9.98 -24.75
CA LEU A 407 -17.74 8.80 -25.22
C LEU A 407 -18.34 7.50 -24.68
N GLU A 408 -18.81 7.46 -23.42
CA GLU A 408 -19.49 6.28 -22.89
C GLU A 408 -20.84 6.03 -23.57
N HIS A 409 -21.60 7.09 -23.87
CA HIS A 409 -22.83 7.01 -24.66
C HIS A 409 -22.54 6.52 -26.09
N HIS A 410 -21.50 7.03 -26.74
CA HIS A 410 -21.06 6.57 -28.06
C HIS A 410 -20.62 5.09 -28.03
N ARG A 411 -19.94 4.64 -26.97
CA ARG A 411 -19.58 3.22 -26.80
C ARG A 411 -20.82 2.32 -26.67
N LYS A 412 -21.86 2.78 -25.96
CA LYS A 412 -23.17 2.08 -25.87
C LYS A 412 -23.91 2.02 -27.22
N MET A 413 -23.69 3.00 -28.11
CA MET A 413 -24.24 3.01 -29.48
C MET A 413 -23.47 2.11 -30.45
N MET A 414 -22.18 1.84 -30.21
CA MET A 414 -21.30 1.10 -31.13
C MET A 414 -21.09 -0.38 -30.77
N CYS A 415 -21.55 -0.86 -29.61
CA CYS A 415 -21.56 -2.29 -29.30
C CYS A 415 -22.69 -3.02 -30.06
N PRO A 416 -22.40 -4.00 -30.92
CA PRO A 416 -23.44 -4.71 -31.67
C PRO A 416 -24.24 -5.68 -30.77
N PRO A 417 -25.59 -5.67 -30.81
CA PRO A 417 -26.40 -6.65 -30.10
C PRO A 417 -26.36 -8.03 -30.77
N PRO A 418 -26.55 -9.13 -30.01
CA PRO A 418 -26.72 -10.47 -30.57
C PRO A 418 -28.00 -10.58 -31.43
N PRO A 419 -28.05 -11.54 -32.38
CA PRO A 419 -28.95 -11.47 -33.54
C PRO A 419 -30.46 -11.66 -33.24
N CYS A 420 -31.27 -10.96 -34.02
CA CYS A 420 -32.71 -10.75 -33.83
C CYS A 420 -33.62 -11.75 -34.57
N TYR A 421 -34.90 -11.82 -34.16
CA TYR A 421 -36.04 -12.04 -35.06
C TYR A 421 -37.23 -11.11 -34.68
N LEU A 422 -38.15 -10.87 -35.62
CA LEU A 422 -39.10 -9.72 -35.73
C LEU A 422 -40.55 -10.21 -36.03
N PRO A 423 -41.62 -9.37 -36.15
CA PRO A 423 -41.96 -7.99 -35.68
C PRO A 423 -43.26 -8.05 -34.77
N PRO A 424 -44.41 -7.32 -34.89
CA PRO A 424 -44.78 -5.97 -35.42
C PRO A 424 -45.78 -5.07 -34.60
N CYS A 425 -45.79 -3.76 -34.92
CA CYS A 425 -46.93 -2.79 -35.00
C CYS A 425 -47.97 -2.49 -33.86
N MET A 426 -47.87 -1.28 -33.26
CA MET A 426 -48.89 -0.17 -33.16
C MET A 426 -50.26 -0.33 -32.40
N PRO A 427 -51.00 0.75 -31.98
CA PRO A 427 -50.64 2.10 -31.46
C PRO A 427 -51.41 2.53 -30.13
N PRO A 428 -52.13 3.67 -29.89
CA PRO A 428 -51.99 4.45 -28.62
C PRO A 428 -53.28 4.93 -27.86
N PRO A 429 -53.14 5.67 -26.72
CA PRO A 429 -54.13 6.65 -26.16
C PRO A 429 -53.48 7.96 -25.59
N CYS A 430 -54.07 8.75 -24.66
CA CYS A 430 -55.06 9.85 -24.85
C CYS A 430 -54.97 10.96 -23.73
N MET A 431 -55.76 12.05 -23.80
CA MET A 431 -55.97 13.16 -22.79
C MET A 431 -57.44 13.17 -22.27
N PRO A 432 -58.06 14.20 -21.59
CA PRO A 432 -57.69 15.47 -20.88
C PRO A 432 -58.26 15.50 -19.40
N PRO A 433 -58.92 16.53 -18.76
CA PRO A 433 -58.98 18.03 -18.81
C PRO A 433 -58.91 18.80 -17.43
N PRO A 434 -58.94 20.17 -17.38
CA PRO A 434 -59.01 21.02 -16.15
C PRO A 434 -60.34 21.85 -15.94
N CYS A 435 -60.49 22.65 -14.85
CA CYS A 435 -61.72 23.43 -14.44
C CYS A 435 -61.45 24.75 -13.63
N ALA A 436 -62.47 25.64 -13.37
CA ALA A 436 -62.30 26.99 -12.72
C ALA A 436 -63.54 27.70 -12.05
N SER A 437 -63.30 28.77 -11.23
CA SER A 437 -64.05 30.08 -11.02
C SER A 437 -65.23 30.38 -10.00
N VAL A 438 -65.05 31.42 -9.11
CA VAL A 438 -65.87 32.69 -8.81
C VAL A 438 -67.33 32.62 -8.20
N PRO A 439 -68.05 33.63 -7.53
CA PRO A 439 -67.85 34.98 -6.86
C PRO A 439 -68.31 35.04 -5.33
N PRO A 440 -69.23 35.88 -4.69
CA PRO A 440 -69.69 37.32 -4.71
C PRO A 440 -70.07 38.11 -3.34
N CYS A 441 -70.29 39.46 -3.40
CA CYS A 441 -71.36 40.35 -2.77
C CYS A 441 -71.44 41.01 -1.32
N MET A 442 -71.67 42.37 -1.22
CA MET A 442 -72.77 43.16 -0.51
C MET A 442 -72.46 44.59 0.09
N PRO A 443 -73.28 45.66 -0.17
CA PRO A 443 -73.61 46.77 0.80
C PRO A 443 -75.00 47.49 0.64
N MET A 444 -75.49 48.34 1.60
CA MET A 444 -76.82 49.09 1.55
C MET A 444 -76.95 50.35 2.53
N PRO A 445 -78.07 51.16 2.62
CA PRO A 445 -78.03 52.65 2.84
C PRO A 445 -79.03 53.28 3.89
N CYS A 446 -79.18 54.63 3.94
CA CYS A 446 -80.28 55.35 4.68
C CYS A 446 -80.69 56.76 4.15
N ARG A 447 -81.56 57.51 4.88
CA ARG A 447 -82.74 58.28 4.34
C ARG A 447 -83.04 59.69 4.93
N SER A 448 -84.03 60.42 4.35
CA SER A 448 -84.68 61.70 4.79
C SER A 448 -86.25 61.56 4.82
N PRO A 449 -87.19 62.56 5.00
CA PRO A 449 -87.35 63.84 4.24
C PRO A 449 -87.74 65.21 4.96
N PRO A 450 -88.99 65.80 5.07
CA PRO A 450 -89.25 67.25 4.75
C PRO A 450 -90.22 68.09 5.68
N CYS A 451 -90.63 69.31 5.22
CA CYS A 451 -91.86 70.15 5.51
C CYS A 451 -91.68 71.57 6.14
N VAL A 452 -92.60 72.57 6.04
CA VAL A 452 -93.38 73.22 4.92
C VAL A 452 -94.26 74.39 5.49
N MET A 453 -94.61 75.42 4.69
CA MET A 453 -95.52 76.55 5.09
C MET A 453 -96.63 76.87 4.06
N PRO A 454 -97.84 77.26 4.54
CA PRO A 454 -98.82 78.11 3.84
C PRO A 454 -99.54 79.09 4.82
N PRO A 455 -100.68 79.75 4.52
CA PRO A 455 -101.34 80.04 3.24
C PRO A 455 -101.14 81.55 2.90
N PRO A 456 -102.07 82.55 2.93
CA PRO A 456 -103.56 82.62 2.97
C PRO A 456 -104.21 83.11 1.66
N CYS A 457 -105.55 83.18 1.59
CA CYS A 457 -106.33 84.05 0.69
C CYS A 457 -107.73 84.33 1.26
N THR A 458 -108.43 85.31 0.68
CA THR A 458 -109.58 86.07 1.23
C THR A 458 -110.94 85.36 1.31
N CYS A 459 -111.86 86.01 2.04
CA CYS A 459 -113.29 85.71 2.23
C CYS A 459 -114.19 86.31 1.12
N ASP A 460 -115.51 86.15 1.32
CA ASP A 460 -116.67 87.02 0.97
C ASP A 460 -117.87 86.16 0.54
N GLU A 461 -119.15 86.45 0.82
CA GLU A 461 -119.85 87.29 1.82
C GLU A 461 -121.30 86.75 1.90
N ASP A 462 -122.01 86.88 3.03
CA ASP A 462 -123.42 87.32 3.00
C ASP A 462 -123.89 87.90 4.36
N THR A 463 -124.86 88.80 4.23
CA THR A 463 -125.46 89.76 5.16
C THR A 463 -126.11 89.21 6.44
N GLY A 464 -126.19 90.04 7.51
CA GLY A 464 -127.42 89.99 8.33
C GLY A 464 -127.52 90.47 9.79
N SER A 465 -126.48 90.86 10.54
CA SER A 465 -126.68 91.45 11.89
C SER A 465 -125.47 92.25 12.40
N SER A 466 -125.64 93.55 12.67
CA SER A 466 -124.50 94.49 12.73
C SER A 466 -124.10 94.99 14.13
N ALA A 467 -124.93 94.84 15.17
CA ALA A 467 -124.70 95.47 16.49
C ALA A 467 -124.37 94.46 17.61
N ASP A 468 -125.30 93.58 17.97
CA ASP A 468 -125.07 92.57 19.02
C ASP A 468 -123.94 91.60 18.66
N GLN A 469 -123.81 91.29 17.37
CA GLN A 469 -122.71 90.52 16.80
C GLN A 469 -121.36 91.19 17.09
N GLN A 470 -121.25 92.51 16.91
CA GLN A 470 -120.03 93.28 17.14
C GLN A 470 -119.67 93.37 18.64
N VAL A 471 -120.68 93.46 19.53
CA VAL A 471 -120.47 93.40 20.99
C VAL A 471 -120.06 91.99 21.45
N LYS A 472 -120.56 90.95 20.79
CA LYS A 472 -120.15 89.55 21.02
C LYS A 472 -118.72 89.31 20.56
N GLU A 473 -118.37 89.74 19.35
CA GLU A 473 -117.01 89.68 18.79
C GLU A 473 -116.00 90.42 19.67
N MET A 474 -116.32 91.61 20.18
CA MET A 474 -115.45 92.33 21.12
C MET A 474 -115.24 91.59 22.45
N LYS A 475 -116.24 90.84 22.94
CA LYS A 475 -116.09 89.99 24.14
C LYS A 475 -115.27 88.74 23.83
N GLU A 476 -115.46 88.14 22.66
CA GLU A 476 -114.68 86.98 22.21
C GLU A 476 -113.20 87.38 21.98
N GLN A 477 -112.92 88.52 21.35
CA GLN A 477 -111.58 89.10 21.23
C GLN A 477 -110.95 89.41 22.61
N TYR A 478 -111.70 89.98 23.55
CA TYR A 478 -111.19 90.21 24.90
C TYR A 478 -110.86 88.90 25.64
N ASN A 479 -111.73 87.89 25.53
CA ASN A 479 -111.50 86.58 26.14
C ASN A 479 -110.28 85.89 25.52
N LEU A 480 -110.15 85.89 24.19
CA LEU A 480 -108.99 85.38 23.46
C LEU A 480 -107.71 86.08 23.93
N LEU A 481 -107.68 87.41 23.97
CA LEU A 481 -106.53 88.18 24.45
C LEU A 481 -106.20 87.91 25.93
N GLN A 482 -107.23 87.67 26.76
CA GLN A 482 -107.03 87.32 28.17
C GLN A 482 -106.46 85.89 28.33
N ASP A 483 -106.87 84.95 27.49
CA ASP A 483 -106.37 83.57 27.48
C ASP A 483 -104.97 83.48 26.83
N ASP A 484 -104.69 84.27 25.80
CA ASP A 484 -103.33 84.49 25.27
C ASP A 484 -102.40 85.07 26.33
N PHE A 485 -102.86 86.05 27.11
CA PHE A 485 -102.09 86.60 28.22
C PHE A 485 -101.83 85.56 29.33
N LYS A 486 -102.82 84.75 29.70
CA LYS A 486 -102.64 83.61 30.62
C LYS A 486 -101.68 82.56 30.03
N SER A 487 -101.73 82.32 28.72
CA SER A 487 -100.85 81.40 28.00
C SER A 487 -99.40 81.91 28.02
N LYS A 488 -99.17 83.17 27.66
CA LYS A 488 -97.86 83.82 27.74
C LYS A 488 -97.31 83.93 29.16
N LEU A 489 -98.15 84.09 30.19
CA LEU A 489 -97.71 83.99 31.58
C LEU A 489 -97.25 82.57 31.95
N LYS A 490 -97.90 81.52 31.45
CA LYS A 490 -97.44 80.12 31.62
C LYS A 490 -96.13 79.87 30.87
N GLU A 491 -96.03 80.32 29.62
CA GLU A 491 -94.83 80.22 28.77
C GLU A 491 -93.63 80.95 29.40
N VAL A 492 -93.81 82.17 29.92
CA VAL A 492 -92.78 82.88 30.68
C VAL A 492 -92.46 82.17 32.00
N GLY A 493 -93.42 81.44 32.59
CA GLY A 493 -93.19 80.56 33.73
C GLY A 493 -92.31 79.36 33.41
N THR A 494 -92.60 78.63 32.32
CA THR A 494 -91.80 77.48 31.89
C THR A 494 -90.42 77.91 31.41
N LEU A 495 -90.31 78.95 30.57
CA LEU A 495 -89.03 79.51 30.11
C LEU A 495 -88.11 79.98 31.25
N ARG A 496 -88.68 80.43 32.39
CA ARG A 496 -87.90 80.76 33.60
C ARG A 496 -87.41 79.52 34.33
N ALA A 497 -88.25 78.49 34.47
CA ALA A 497 -87.85 77.21 35.04
C ALA A 497 -86.79 76.51 34.17
N GLU A 498 -86.97 76.52 32.85
CA GLU A 498 -86.02 76.03 31.85
C GLU A 498 -84.69 76.79 31.93
N ASN A 499 -84.71 78.13 32.07
CA ASN A 499 -83.48 78.92 32.32
C ASN A 499 -82.77 78.50 33.62
N GLN A 500 -83.52 78.26 34.70
CA GLN A 500 -82.95 77.84 35.98
C GLN A 500 -82.35 76.42 35.90
N ASN A 501 -83.01 75.50 35.19
CA ASN A 501 -82.52 74.15 34.93
C ASN A 501 -81.25 74.17 34.07
N LEU A 502 -81.26 74.91 32.94
CA LEU A 502 -80.10 75.07 32.07
C LEU A 502 -78.91 75.72 32.79
N HIS A 503 -79.16 76.65 33.72
CA HIS A 503 -78.10 77.19 34.58
C HIS A 503 -77.54 76.15 35.56
N ALA A 504 -78.38 75.29 36.14
CA ALA A 504 -77.93 74.21 37.02
C ALA A 504 -77.14 73.13 36.27
N GLU A 505 -77.58 72.75 35.06
CA GLU A 505 -76.87 71.85 34.15
C GLU A 505 -75.50 72.43 33.73
N LEU A 506 -75.44 73.73 33.42
CA LEU A 506 -74.21 74.42 33.04
C LEU A 506 -73.19 74.49 34.19
N GLU A 507 -73.62 74.69 35.44
CA GLU A 507 -72.72 74.61 36.60
C GLU A 507 -72.31 73.16 36.91
N ALA A 508 -73.18 72.17 36.72
CA ALA A 508 -72.82 70.76 36.87
C ALA A 508 -71.73 70.34 35.85
N GLU A 509 -71.83 70.77 34.59
CA GLU A 509 -70.79 70.51 33.59
C GLU A 509 -69.49 71.31 33.85
N ARG A 510 -69.57 72.48 34.51
CA ARG A 510 -68.38 73.19 34.99
C ARG A 510 -67.63 72.41 36.07
N GLU A 511 -68.33 71.74 36.99
CA GLU A 511 -67.68 70.84 37.96
C GLU A 511 -67.13 69.57 37.29
N ASN A 512 -67.87 68.96 36.35
CA ASN A 512 -67.35 67.84 35.55
C ASN A 512 -66.03 68.19 34.85
N LEU A 513 -65.96 69.37 34.20
CA LEU A 513 -64.75 69.84 33.52
C LEU A 513 -63.57 70.02 34.48
N LYS A 514 -63.77 70.50 35.70
CA LYS A 514 -62.70 70.56 36.72
C LYS A 514 -62.19 69.17 37.09
N VAL A 515 -63.10 68.21 37.30
CA VAL A 515 -62.75 66.81 37.61
C VAL A 515 -61.98 66.17 36.45
N TYR A 516 -62.33 66.45 35.20
CA TYR A 516 -61.56 65.98 34.03
C TYR A 516 -60.19 66.65 33.92
N GLN A 517 -60.08 67.96 34.17
CA GLN A 517 -58.78 68.66 34.22
C GLN A 517 -57.86 68.11 35.31
N GLU A 518 -58.37 67.80 36.50
CA GLU A 518 -57.59 67.20 37.58
C GLU A 518 -57.12 65.76 37.22
N LYS A 519 -57.95 64.98 36.52
CA LYS A 519 -57.56 63.65 35.99
C LYS A 519 -56.46 63.76 34.93
N ILE A 520 -56.57 64.69 33.98
CA ILE A 520 -55.54 64.93 32.96
C ILE A 520 -54.22 65.27 33.63
N ARG A 521 -54.23 66.21 34.57
CA ARG A 521 -53.02 66.59 35.32
C ARG A 521 -52.37 65.42 36.06
N LYS A 522 -53.16 64.54 36.69
CA LYS A 522 -52.63 63.33 37.36
C LYS A 522 -51.96 62.38 36.38
N LEU A 523 -52.57 62.16 35.21
CA LEU A 523 -51.97 61.35 34.13
C LEU A 523 -50.71 61.99 33.55
N GLU A 524 -50.64 63.32 33.46
CA GLU A 524 -49.43 64.05 33.06
C GLU A 524 -48.30 63.90 34.09
N ASP A 525 -48.60 64.04 35.38
CA ASP A 525 -47.63 63.85 36.47
C ASP A 525 -47.15 62.38 36.57
N GLU A 526 -48.05 61.39 36.39
CA GLU A 526 -47.71 59.95 36.31
C GLU A 526 -46.81 59.63 35.11
N LEU A 527 -47.18 60.10 33.91
CA LEU A 527 -46.43 59.87 32.68
C LEU A 527 -45.05 60.55 32.73
N LYS A 528 -44.95 61.70 33.40
CA LYS A 528 -43.69 62.39 33.69
C LYS A 528 -42.81 61.63 34.69
N ALA A 529 -43.39 60.98 35.69
CA ALA A 529 -42.65 60.11 36.61
C ALA A 529 -42.07 58.89 35.87
N LEU A 530 -42.87 58.23 35.03
CA LEU A 530 -42.43 57.12 34.17
C LEU A 530 -41.36 57.53 33.14
N LEU A 531 -41.40 58.76 32.63
CA LEU A 531 -40.33 59.31 31.79
C LEU A 531 -39.05 59.63 32.58
N GLY A 532 -39.17 60.12 33.82
CA GLY A 532 -38.02 60.35 34.71
C GLY A 532 -37.26 59.06 35.03
N ASP A 533 -37.98 57.96 35.24
CA ASP A 533 -37.39 56.66 35.54
C ASP A 533 -36.60 56.05 34.36
N LYS A 534 -36.66 56.62 33.14
CA LYS A 534 -35.74 56.26 32.05
C LYS A 534 -34.26 56.51 32.41
N GLY A 535 -33.96 57.34 33.40
CA GLY A 535 -32.60 57.47 33.94
C GLY A 535 -32.03 56.15 34.48
N LYS A 536 -32.88 55.26 35.03
CA LYS A 536 -32.49 53.92 35.49
C LYS A 536 -32.23 52.94 34.32
N GLY A 537 -32.72 53.27 33.12
CA GLY A 537 -32.51 52.49 31.90
C GLY A 537 -31.05 52.49 31.40
N ALA A 538 -30.17 53.32 31.97
CA ALA A 538 -28.74 53.31 31.67
C ALA A 538 -28.09 51.96 32.03
N GLY A 539 -28.31 51.45 33.25
CA GLY A 539 -27.77 50.16 33.70
C GLY A 539 -28.33 48.96 32.91
N LEU A 540 -29.59 49.03 32.45
CA LEU A 540 -30.17 48.03 31.56
C LEU A 540 -29.52 48.03 30.16
N LYS A 541 -29.08 49.19 29.67
CA LYS A 541 -28.27 49.27 28.44
C LYS A 541 -26.85 48.75 28.64
N GLU A 542 -26.25 49.03 29.79
CA GLU A 542 -24.91 48.56 30.15
C GLU A 542 -24.88 47.03 30.24
N GLN A 543 -25.86 46.43 30.94
CA GLN A 543 -26.08 44.97 30.96
C GLN A 543 -26.35 44.38 29.57
N LEU A 544 -27.07 45.09 28.69
CA LEU A 544 -27.30 44.62 27.32
C LEU A 544 -26.00 44.59 26.51
N MET A 545 -25.18 45.65 26.59
CA MET A 545 -23.88 45.70 25.92
C MET A 545 -22.88 44.68 26.50
N GLU A 546 -22.92 44.44 27.81
CA GLU A 546 -22.11 43.40 28.45
C GLU A 546 -22.53 41.98 28.00
N LEU A 547 -23.83 41.72 27.86
CA LEU A 547 -24.33 40.47 27.29
C LEU A 547 -24.00 40.32 25.80
N GLU A 548 -24.01 41.40 25.01
CA GLU A 548 -23.54 41.38 23.62
C GLU A 548 -22.02 41.12 23.53
N GLN A 549 -21.22 41.72 24.43
CA GLN A 549 -19.77 41.49 24.55
C GLN A 549 -19.48 40.02 24.92
N GLN A 550 -20.18 39.47 25.93
CA GLN A 550 -20.05 38.07 26.32
C GLN A 550 -20.49 37.12 25.20
N LEU A 551 -21.57 37.43 24.49
CA LEU A 551 -22.03 36.65 23.33
C LEU A 551 -21.04 36.71 22.16
N ALA A 552 -20.37 37.84 21.94
CA ALA A 552 -19.31 37.97 20.93
C ALA A 552 -18.09 37.12 21.28
N VAL A 553 -17.62 37.15 22.54
CA VAL A 553 -16.50 36.32 23.03
C VAL A 553 -16.85 34.83 22.96
N ALA A 554 -18.08 34.44 23.34
CA ALA A 554 -18.54 33.06 23.24
C ALA A 554 -18.64 32.57 21.79
N LYS A 555 -19.08 33.44 20.85
CA LYS A 555 -19.09 33.14 19.42
C LYS A 555 -17.70 33.00 18.82
N GLN A 556 -16.72 33.78 19.30
CA GLN A 556 -15.34 33.65 18.83
C GLN A 556 -14.75 32.32 19.31
N ARG A 557 -14.79 32.03 20.63
CA ARG A 557 -14.33 30.74 21.18
C ARG A 557 -14.98 29.52 20.55
N PHE A 558 -16.25 29.62 20.14
CA PHE A 558 -16.92 28.53 19.42
C PHE A 558 -16.39 28.33 18.00
N LYS A 559 -15.96 29.40 17.30
CA LYS A 559 -15.26 29.27 16.01
C LYS A 559 -13.85 28.72 16.21
N ASP A 560 -13.09 29.29 17.15
CA ASP A 560 -11.71 28.85 17.44
C ASP A 560 -11.71 27.32 17.69
N ALA A 561 -12.62 26.83 18.53
CA ALA A 561 -12.81 25.40 18.80
C ALA A 561 -13.46 24.58 17.66
N GLN A 562 -14.10 25.21 16.67
CA GLN A 562 -14.53 24.53 15.44
C GLN A 562 -13.36 24.37 14.46
N ASP A 563 -12.52 25.40 14.33
CA ASP A 563 -11.34 25.40 13.47
C ASP A 563 -10.31 24.36 13.99
N GLU A 564 -10.05 24.33 15.32
CA GLU A 564 -9.28 23.28 16.00
C GLU A 564 -9.86 21.86 15.75
N LEU A 565 -11.19 21.71 15.75
CA LEU A 565 -11.85 20.43 15.47
C LEU A 565 -11.79 20.02 13.99
N GLU A 566 -11.52 20.93 13.07
CA GLU A 566 -11.30 20.63 11.66
C GLU A 566 -9.82 20.31 11.37
N GLU A 567 -8.89 20.99 12.03
CA GLU A 567 -7.46 20.61 12.04
C GLU A 567 -7.24 19.19 12.59
N LEU A 568 -7.84 18.86 13.75
CA LEU A 568 -7.74 17.52 14.33
C LEU A 568 -8.36 16.42 13.44
N ARG A 569 -9.39 16.73 12.64
CA ARG A 569 -9.96 15.78 11.66
C ARG A 569 -9.00 15.54 10.50
N LEU A 570 -8.33 16.58 10.01
CA LEU A 570 -7.33 16.45 8.95
C LEU A 570 -6.13 15.63 9.43
N LEU A 571 -5.66 15.86 10.67
CA LEU A 571 -4.58 15.07 11.28
C LEU A 571 -4.94 13.59 11.42
N VAL A 572 -6.16 13.27 11.88
CA VAL A 572 -6.63 11.87 11.96
C VAL A 572 -6.78 11.23 10.58
N GLN A 573 -7.19 12.01 9.57
CA GLN A 573 -7.28 11.52 8.19
C GLN A 573 -5.89 11.23 7.59
N ASP A 574 -4.89 12.08 7.86
CA ASP A 574 -3.50 11.86 7.43
C ASP A 574 -2.88 10.65 8.12
N GLN A 575 -3.04 10.51 9.44
CA GLN A 575 -2.60 9.33 10.18
C GLN A 575 -3.24 8.02 9.66
N GLN A 576 -4.52 8.05 9.29
CA GLN A 576 -5.18 6.91 8.66
C GLN A 576 -4.56 6.57 7.29
N GLN A 577 -4.26 7.58 6.46
CA GLN A 577 -3.59 7.39 5.18
C GLN A 577 -2.19 6.79 5.35
N GLN A 578 -1.39 7.32 6.28
CA GLN A 578 -0.07 6.77 6.63
C GLN A 578 -0.17 5.29 7.04
N MET A 579 -1.15 4.92 7.88
CA MET A 579 -1.35 3.53 8.31
C MET A 579 -1.72 2.59 7.16
N ASP A 580 -2.53 3.04 6.20
CA ASP A 580 -2.84 2.25 5.00
C ASP A 580 -1.63 2.15 4.04
N ASP A 581 -0.77 3.18 3.95
CA ASP A 581 0.47 3.13 3.17
C ASP A 581 1.53 2.20 3.79
N TYR A 582 1.70 2.20 5.12
CA TYR A 582 2.51 1.20 5.82
C TYR A 582 1.99 -0.22 5.60
N ARG A 583 0.67 -0.41 5.62
CA ARG A 583 0.03 -1.70 5.34
C ARG A 583 0.30 -2.17 3.91
N ASN A 584 0.22 -1.27 2.92
CA ASN A 584 0.53 -1.58 1.53
C ASN A 584 2.02 -1.98 1.36
N LYS A 585 2.94 -1.21 1.95
CA LYS A 585 4.39 -1.49 1.92
C LYS A 585 4.74 -2.83 2.59
N TYR A 586 4.07 -3.18 3.68
CA TYR A 586 4.21 -4.50 4.32
C TYR A 586 3.75 -5.64 3.40
N LEU A 587 2.60 -5.49 2.73
CA LEU A 587 2.08 -6.51 1.80
C LEU A 587 3.00 -6.70 0.58
N GLU A 588 3.55 -5.61 0.03
CA GLU A 588 4.54 -5.69 -1.06
C GLU A 588 5.83 -6.40 -0.60
N THR A 589 6.35 -6.04 0.58
CA THR A 589 7.55 -6.68 1.15
C THR A 589 7.33 -8.18 1.37
N MET A 590 6.16 -8.58 1.90
CA MET A 590 5.77 -9.99 2.05
C MET A 590 5.71 -10.73 0.70
N GLN A 591 5.17 -10.09 -0.34
CA GLN A 591 5.13 -10.67 -1.69
C GLN A 591 6.54 -10.87 -2.28
N GLN A 592 7.46 -9.93 -2.05
CA GLN A 592 8.86 -10.06 -2.47
C GLN A 592 9.56 -11.22 -1.73
N VAL A 593 9.32 -11.38 -0.42
CA VAL A 593 9.84 -12.50 0.37
C VAL A 593 9.29 -13.85 -0.11
N GLU A 594 8.00 -13.95 -0.44
CA GLU A 594 7.43 -15.17 -1.04
C GLU A 594 8.08 -15.53 -2.38
N GLU A 595 8.37 -14.55 -3.23
CA GLU A 595 8.97 -14.79 -4.56
C GLU A 595 10.46 -15.14 -4.45
N GLN A 596 11.22 -14.47 -3.57
CA GLN A 596 12.59 -14.88 -3.24
C GLN A 596 12.64 -16.31 -2.68
N ARG A 597 11.67 -16.69 -1.83
CA ARG A 597 11.57 -18.06 -1.31
C ARG A 597 11.38 -19.09 -2.42
N ARG A 598 10.58 -18.80 -3.45
CA ARG A 598 10.41 -19.67 -4.63
C ARG A 598 11.69 -19.77 -5.46
N GLN A 599 12.46 -18.68 -5.57
CA GLN A 599 13.76 -18.69 -6.26
C GLN A 599 14.79 -19.56 -5.51
N ILE A 600 14.78 -19.52 -4.17
CA ILE A 600 15.58 -20.42 -3.33
C ILE A 600 15.14 -21.88 -3.53
N ASP A 601 13.83 -22.19 -3.43
CA ASP A 601 13.31 -23.55 -3.66
C ASP A 601 13.74 -24.09 -5.06
N LEU A 602 13.79 -23.24 -6.09
CA LEU A 602 14.27 -23.59 -7.44
C LEU A 602 15.79 -23.83 -7.48
N MET A 603 16.59 -22.96 -6.85
CA MET A 603 18.05 -23.10 -6.79
C MET A 603 18.48 -24.33 -5.99
N GLU A 604 17.76 -24.69 -4.91
CA GLU A 604 18.00 -25.92 -4.16
C GLU A 604 17.78 -27.17 -5.02
N MET A 605 16.71 -27.23 -5.80
CA MET A 605 16.45 -28.34 -6.73
C MET A 605 17.53 -28.46 -7.82
N GLU A 606 18.03 -27.34 -8.35
CA GLU A 606 19.16 -27.35 -9.30
C GLU A 606 20.46 -27.81 -8.63
N ASN A 607 20.77 -27.33 -7.41
CA ASN A 607 21.96 -27.74 -6.67
C ASN A 607 21.93 -29.25 -6.35
N GLN A 608 20.77 -29.78 -5.93
CA GLN A 608 20.54 -31.22 -5.77
C GLN A 608 20.82 -31.99 -7.09
N ARG A 609 20.26 -31.53 -8.22
CA ARG A 609 20.46 -32.12 -9.55
C ARG A 609 21.93 -32.11 -9.99
N VAL A 610 22.66 -31.02 -9.73
CA VAL A 610 24.10 -30.89 -10.04
C VAL A 610 24.92 -31.80 -9.12
N SER A 611 24.60 -31.87 -7.84
CA SER A 611 25.25 -32.77 -6.87
C SER A 611 25.05 -34.25 -7.25
N GLU A 612 23.85 -34.66 -7.65
CA GLU A 612 23.60 -36.01 -8.18
C GLU A 612 24.44 -36.29 -9.44
N GLN A 613 24.50 -35.34 -10.38
CA GLN A 613 25.29 -35.47 -11.61
C GLN A 613 26.80 -35.61 -11.32
N VAL A 614 27.35 -34.80 -10.40
CA VAL A 614 28.75 -34.89 -9.97
C VAL A 614 29.03 -36.22 -9.28
N ASN A 615 28.14 -36.68 -8.39
CA ASN A 615 28.26 -37.98 -7.73
C ASN A 615 28.24 -39.15 -8.74
N LEU A 616 27.39 -39.09 -9.76
CA LEU A 616 27.35 -40.09 -10.84
C LEU A 616 28.65 -40.11 -11.65
N GLU A 617 29.24 -38.95 -11.95
CA GLU A 617 30.52 -38.88 -12.68
C GLU A 617 31.70 -39.38 -11.83
N ILE A 618 31.73 -39.07 -10.53
CA ILE A 618 32.71 -39.62 -9.58
C ILE A 618 32.64 -41.16 -9.56
N GLN A 619 31.44 -41.75 -9.55
CA GLN A 619 31.30 -43.22 -9.59
C GLN A 619 31.72 -43.80 -10.97
N ARG A 620 31.47 -43.11 -12.09
CA ARG A 620 31.97 -43.52 -13.42
C ARG A 620 33.49 -43.57 -13.45
N VAL A 621 34.15 -42.48 -13.04
CA VAL A 621 35.61 -42.36 -12.99
C VAL A 621 36.20 -43.40 -12.04
N LYS A 622 35.63 -43.57 -10.84
CA LYS A 622 36.03 -44.60 -9.87
C LYS A 622 35.93 -46.01 -10.45
N ASN A 623 34.87 -46.33 -11.19
CA ASN A 623 34.71 -47.64 -11.82
C ASN A 623 35.78 -47.87 -12.90
N GLN A 624 36.07 -46.86 -13.75
CA GLN A 624 37.15 -46.94 -14.73
C GLN A 624 38.53 -47.17 -14.07
N PHE A 625 38.82 -46.49 -12.95
CA PHE A 625 40.02 -46.75 -12.16
C PHE A 625 40.04 -48.17 -11.58
N GLN A 626 38.92 -48.69 -11.08
CA GLN A 626 38.83 -50.08 -10.58
C GLN A 626 39.00 -51.12 -11.69
N GLU A 627 38.48 -50.89 -12.89
CA GLU A 627 38.72 -51.73 -14.07
C GLU A 627 40.20 -51.74 -14.44
N LYS A 628 40.86 -50.57 -14.47
CA LYS A 628 42.31 -50.47 -14.75
C LYS A 628 43.18 -51.10 -13.67
N VAL A 629 42.81 -51.01 -12.38
CA VAL A 629 43.50 -51.74 -11.31
C VAL A 629 43.33 -53.25 -11.48
N GLN A 630 42.16 -53.74 -11.90
CA GLN A 630 41.93 -55.16 -12.18
C GLN A 630 42.72 -55.66 -13.42
N GLU A 631 42.86 -54.84 -14.46
CA GLU A 631 43.73 -55.13 -15.63
C GLU A 631 45.21 -55.29 -15.25
N LEU A 632 45.70 -54.47 -14.31
CA LEU A 632 47.09 -54.47 -13.86
C LEU A 632 47.39 -55.57 -12.81
N MET A 633 46.40 -55.94 -12.00
CA MET A 633 46.51 -56.92 -10.90
C MET A 633 47.24 -58.24 -11.25
N PRO A 634 47.04 -58.91 -12.40
CA PRO A 634 47.72 -60.17 -12.71
C PRO A 634 49.17 -60.01 -13.21
N LEU A 635 49.64 -58.80 -13.52
CA LEU A 635 50.97 -58.58 -14.12
C LEU A 635 52.14 -59.11 -13.25
N PRO A 636 52.17 -58.95 -11.91
CA PRO A 636 53.25 -59.49 -11.08
C PRO A 636 53.33 -61.02 -11.13
N ASP A 637 52.18 -61.72 -11.13
CA ASP A 637 52.15 -63.18 -11.24
C ASP A 637 52.49 -63.65 -12.65
N ILE A 638 52.06 -62.95 -13.69
CA ILE A 638 52.49 -63.24 -15.07
C ILE A 638 54.01 -63.08 -15.20
N LEU A 639 54.60 -62.01 -14.66
CA LEU A 639 56.03 -61.75 -14.66
C LEU A 639 56.82 -62.80 -13.87
N LYS A 640 56.32 -63.19 -12.68
CA LYS A 640 56.90 -64.26 -11.87
C LYS A 640 56.87 -65.62 -12.58
N ASN A 641 55.78 -65.92 -13.28
CA ASN A 641 55.64 -67.14 -14.08
C ASN A 641 56.52 -67.14 -15.34
N THR A 642 56.74 -66.01 -16.01
CA THR A 642 57.68 -65.94 -17.15
C THR A 642 59.14 -65.98 -16.68
N GLN A 643 59.47 -65.35 -15.54
CA GLN A 643 60.79 -65.46 -14.92
C GLN A 643 61.11 -66.90 -14.48
N MET A 644 60.15 -67.62 -13.91
CA MET A 644 60.29 -69.04 -13.56
C MET A 644 60.52 -69.91 -14.81
N LYS A 645 59.73 -69.74 -15.86
CA LYS A 645 59.90 -70.46 -17.15
C LYS A 645 61.24 -70.14 -17.82
N LEU A 646 61.74 -68.91 -17.68
CA LEU A 646 63.07 -68.53 -18.16
C LEU A 646 64.18 -69.27 -17.40
N GLN A 647 64.05 -69.40 -16.08
CA GLN A 647 64.97 -70.16 -15.24
C GLN A 647 64.94 -71.66 -15.56
N GLU A 648 63.76 -72.25 -15.78
CA GLU A 648 63.59 -73.63 -16.26
C GLU A 648 64.27 -73.84 -17.62
N ALA A 649 64.06 -72.91 -18.58
CA ALA A 649 64.67 -72.97 -19.89
C ALA A 649 66.22 -72.86 -19.83
N GLN A 650 66.75 -71.99 -18.96
CA GLN A 650 68.20 -71.88 -18.71
C GLN A 650 68.76 -73.17 -18.08
N GLN A 651 68.06 -73.79 -17.13
CA GLN A 651 68.46 -75.07 -16.55
C GLN A 651 68.47 -76.19 -17.59
N MET A 652 67.47 -76.23 -18.48
CA MET A 652 67.42 -77.19 -19.60
C MET A 652 68.53 -76.94 -20.64
N HIS A 653 68.89 -75.68 -20.91
CA HIS A 653 70.01 -75.31 -21.78
C HIS A 653 71.34 -75.84 -21.22
N LEU A 654 71.64 -75.55 -19.94
CA LEU A 654 72.84 -76.02 -19.26
C LEU A 654 72.94 -77.55 -19.20
N LEU A 655 71.81 -78.26 -19.13
CA LEU A 655 71.76 -79.72 -19.19
C LEU A 655 72.03 -80.24 -20.62
N ALA A 656 71.48 -79.58 -21.64
CA ALA A 656 71.77 -79.89 -23.05
C ALA A 656 73.24 -79.62 -23.41
N GLU A 657 73.84 -78.53 -22.93
CA GLU A 657 75.27 -78.23 -23.09
C GLU A 657 76.15 -79.32 -22.48
N ARG A 658 75.89 -79.73 -21.23
CA ARG A 658 76.62 -80.82 -20.57
C ARG A 658 76.50 -82.16 -21.31
N ASN A 659 75.33 -82.45 -21.88
CA ASN A 659 75.13 -83.64 -22.72
C ASN A 659 75.92 -83.54 -24.03
N ASN A 660 75.89 -82.39 -24.71
CA ASN A 660 76.65 -82.14 -25.93
C ASN A 660 78.18 -82.21 -25.68
N GLU A 661 78.65 -81.70 -24.55
CA GLU A 661 80.04 -81.90 -24.11
C GLU A 661 80.36 -83.39 -23.94
N SER A 662 79.50 -84.16 -23.26
CA SER A 662 79.74 -85.60 -23.04
C SER A 662 79.82 -86.36 -24.38
N ILE A 663 78.88 -86.11 -25.28
CA ILE A 663 78.88 -86.66 -26.64
C ILE A 663 80.14 -86.23 -27.41
N THR A 664 80.61 -84.99 -27.23
CA THR A 664 81.85 -84.51 -27.85
C THR A 664 83.09 -85.21 -27.29
N ARG A 665 83.15 -85.45 -25.98
CA ARG A 665 84.22 -86.23 -25.33
C ARG A 665 84.22 -87.68 -25.83
N GLU A 666 83.06 -88.33 -25.90
CA GLU A 666 82.91 -89.68 -26.46
C GLU A 666 83.33 -89.74 -27.93
N LEU A 667 82.85 -88.82 -28.77
CA LEU A 667 83.24 -88.71 -30.17
C LEU A 667 84.76 -88.54 -30.34
N ASN A 668 85.41 -87.78 -29.45
CA ASN A 668 86.87 -87.64 -29.47
C ASN A 668 87.57 -88.95 -29.05
N MET A 669 87.09 -89.66 -28.01
CA MET A 669 87.58 -91.01 -27.69
C MET A 669 87.38 -92.01 -28.84
N TYR A 670 86.30 -91.90 -29.61
CA TYR A 670 86.10 -92.73 -30.80
C TYR A 670 87.03 -92.34 -31.96
N LYS A 671 87.32 -91.04 -32.17
CA LYS A 671 88.35 -90.59 -33.12
C LYS A 671 89.73 -91.10 -32.72
N GLU A 672 90.10 -91.05 -31.44
CA GLU A 672 91.36 -91.58 -30.91
C GLU A 672 91.47 -93.09 -31.11
N LYS A 673 90.41 -93.85 -30.82
CA LYS A 673 90.34 -95.30 -31.12
C LYS A 673 90.48 -95.59 -32.61
N LEU A 674 89.82 -94.81 -33.47
CA LEU A 674 89.92 -94.95 -34.94
C LEU A 674 91.33 -94.59 -35.43
N ALA A 675 91.98 -93.57 -34.88
CA ALA A 675 93.37 -93.23 -35.20
C ALA A 675 94.34 -94.32 -34.73
N ALA A 676 94.16 -94.86 -33.52
CA ALA A 676 94.95 -95.98 -33.01
C ALA A 676 94.79 -97.25 -33.86
N LEU A 677 93.56 -97.60 -34.26
CA LEU A 677 93.28 -98.71 -35.19
C LEU A 677 93.87 -98.45 -36.57
N THR A 678 93.79 -97.22 -37.09
CA THR A 678 94.39 -96.85 -38.38
C THR A 678 95.91 -97.00 -38.33
N ASN A 679 96.55 -96.51 -37.27
CA ASN A 679 97.99 -96.66 -37.03
C ASN A 679 98.40 -98.14 -36.90
N GLN A 680 97.60 -98.98 -36.22
CA GLN A 680 97.83 -100.44 -36.17
C GLN A 680 97.71 -101.07 -37.56
N LEU A 681 96.77 -100.61 -38.40
CA LEU A 681 96.57 -101.09 -39.76
C LEU A 681 97.70 -100.62 -40.69
N GLU A 682 98.27 -99.42 -40.49
CA GLU A 682 99.47 -98.96 -41.18
C GLU A 682 100.73 -99.69 -40.73
N LEU A 683 100.89 -99.98 -39.43
CA LEU A 683 101.94 -100.84 -38.92
C LEU A 683 101.84 -102.26 -39.53
N ALA A 684 100.64 -102.84 -39.57
CA ALA A 684 100.40 -104.15 -40.19
C ALA A 684 100.67 -104.14 -41.71
N LYS A 685 100.29 -103.07 -42.44
CA LYS A 685 100.67 -102.88 -43.85
C LYS A 685 102.18 -102.74 -44.03
N SER A 686 102.85 -102.02 -43.12
CA SER A 686 104.30 -101.84 -43.10
C SER A 686 104.99 -103.20 -42.88
N ASP A 687 104.57 -103.97 -41.88
CA ASP A 687 105.08 -105.33 -41.62
C ASP A 687 104.77 -106.31 -42.77
N GLU A 688 103.61 -106.20 -43.43
CA GLU A 688 103.32 -107.01 -44.62
C GLU A 688 104.21 -106.61 -45.81
N ALA A 689 104.49 -105.32 -45.98
CA ALA A 689 105.47 -104.81 -46.95
C ALA A 689 106.90 -105.25 -46.59
N LEU A 690 107.26 -105.28 -45.31
CA LEU A 690 108.53 -105.76 -44.78
C LEU A 690 108.65 -107.29 -44.93
N GLY A 691 107.54 -108.03 -44.83
CA GLY A 691 107.41 -109.45 -45.15
C GLY A 691 107.55 -109.71 -46.65
N LYS A 692 106.94 -108.88 -47.51
CA LYS A 692 107.13 -108.90 -48.97
C LYS A 692 108.58 -108.55 -49.36
N ALA A 693 109.22 -107.62 -48.64
CA ALA A 693 110.64 -107.28 -48.81
C ALA A 693 111.58 -108.40 -48.33
N LYS A 694 111.31 -109.02 -47.17
CA LYS A 694 112.01 -110.22 -46.68
C LYS A 694 111.86 -111.41 -47.64
N ARG A 695 110.68 -111.61 -48.25
CA ARG A 695 110.49 -112.59 -49.33
C ARG A 695 111.31 -112.23 -50.58
N ARG A 696 111.29 -110.97 -51.03
CA ARG A 696 112.11 -110.50 -52.19
C ARG A 696 113.62 -110.68 -51.95
N THR A 697 114.13 -110.35 -50.76
CA THR A 697 115.54 -110.55 -50.39
C THR A 697 115.91 -112.01 -50.17
N ALA A 698 115.03 -112.84 -49.62
CA ALA A 698 115.22 -114.29 -49.57
C ALA A 698 115.34 -114.90 -50.98
N THR A 699 114.50 -114.50 -51.93
CA THR A 699 114.61 -114.91 -53.34
C THR A 699 115.90 -114.41 -53.99
N LYS A 700 116.35 -113.19 -53.68
CA LYS A 700 117.64 -112.64 -54.15
C LYS A 700 118.84 -113.43 -53.58
N ASN A 701 118.82 -113.77 -52.30
CA ASN A 701 119.84 -114.64 -51.68
C ASN A 701 119.81 -116.08 -52.23
N ARG A 702 118.64 -116.60 -52.61
CA ARG A 702 118.52 -117.90 -53.30
C ARG A 702 119.18 -117.87 -54.68
N ARG A 703 119.04 -116.76 -55.44
CA ARG A 703 119.76 -116.54 -56.71
C ARG A 703 121.26 -116.36 -56.52
N LEU A 704 121.70 -115.59 -55.52
CA LEU A 704 123.14 -115.41 -55.22
C LEU A 704 123.81 -116.73 -54.82
N ARG A 705 123.14 -117.58 -54.01
CA ARG A 705 123.61 -118.94 -53.68
C ARG A 705 123.54 -119.93 -54.85
N ALA A 706 122.83 -119.62 -55.94
CA ALA A 706 122.86 -120.40 -57.17
C ALA A 706 124.09 -120.02 -58.02
N GLY A 707 124.26 -118.73 -58.35
CA GLY A 707 125.41 -118.26 -59.15
C GLY A 707 126.77 -118.58 -58.50
N ALA A 708 126.85 -118.51 -57.16
CA ALA A 708 128.05 -118.90 -56.40
C ALA A 708 128.40 -120.39 -56.48
N ARG A 709 127.53 -121.25 -57.06
CA ARG A 709 127.79 -122.69 -57.28
C ARG A 709 128.17 -123.04 -58.71
N GLU A 710 127.96 -122.13 -59.67
CA GLU A 710 128.34 -122.32 -61.07
C GLU A 710 129.78 -121.87 -61.32
N TYR A 711 130.26 -120.84 -60.60
CA TYR A 711 131.66 -120.36 -60.70
C TYR A 711 132.72 -121.28 -60.06
N GLN A 712 132.32 -122.47 -59.56
CA GLN A 712 133.23 -123.50 -59.04
C GLN A 712 133.17 -124.81 -59.86
N ARG A 713 132.78 -124.73 -61.14
CA ARG A 713 132.83 -125.88 -62.06
C ARG A 713 133.43 -125.52 -63.42
N GLY A 714 134.62 -124.93 -63.37
CA GLY A 714 135.46 -124.58 -64.52
C GLY A 714 136.83 -125.25 -64.45
N GLU A 715 136.86 -126.59 -64.53
CA GLU A 715 138.08 -127.39 -64.78
C GLU A 715 137.75 -128.57 -65.72
N SER A 716 137.44 -128.25 -66.99
CA SER A 716 137.52 -129.10 -68.19
C SER A 716 137.23 -128.24 -69.42
#